data_AF-A0A7K0KIS9-F1
#
_entry.id   AF-A0A7K0KIS9-F1
#
_cell.length_a   1.000
_cell.length_b   1.000
_cell.length_c   1.000
_cell.angle_alpha   90.00
_cell.angle_beta   90.00
_cell.angle_gamma   90.00
#
_symmetry.space_group_name_H-M   'P 1'
#
loop_
_entity.id
_entity.type
_entity.pdbx_description
1 polymer ?
#
loop_
_entity_poly.entity_id
_entity_poly.type
_entity_poly.pdbx_seq_one_letter_code
_entity_poly.pdbx_strand_id
1 'polypeptide(L)'
;MKKNILKTLLTLFALLLFPGWAWADASWNFTSTPSTDVSALKADVAGWTYETKNNRYANKLAVADAQLAANGQTLTMTAGLYFTSTTAGNIRVDVNKRLGLNGSDIVVRIPNLTAGATVKVNFGPSSKGKDRSLKLTNLSETAFSSSSNTGADCSATVTADGDVTLTTTGGVYLFSISVTEKGGTSTGTKADVSDHAVAFDSQANQALVTNSNSSLKYYNTADITKIAVDKDTLYVRGTDWQDVYYTPKNVSFAKASGNSTGGKISNEDGKVEITEAKGWLESAYVKFKKLGDCTLYHVYIKGGDFASYTRIDSMLVRSYGDTYRADMVGLKAGNYDMKVVPVSKGKELETNANEATAMTVLNYDRSGFAHLDNAGVGAYNDDGSLKSDARVIYVTAQTAKTVTCEVKTGSKATNVTTFTGLQSILDAYQKGYETRPLDVRFIGLVEKADLDAVSSSSEGLQIKGKKAYSNLFITLEGIGDDATLRGFGLLLRNAANVELRNFAIMRCMDDCVSIDTDNKFIWVHHLDFFYGQKGSDADQVKGDGTTDIKGDSQYITVAYNHYFDSGKSSLCGMTSESEPNYIDYHHNWFDHSDSRHPRVRTMSVHVWNNYYDGCAKYGVGATSGSSVFVESNYFRATKDPMLISQQGTDAKGGGTFSGETGGMIKSYGNVYADKGLSSNFTPITQHESAASFDCYEVASRDEQVPGSVKALVGGTAYDNFDTNSTLMYTYKPAAATQVPAEVTGWTGAGRLGKGDFKWTFSASDDSSYTINAALSTAIDSYQSKMVGISAE
;
A
#
# COMPACT_ATOMS: atom_id res chain seq x y z
N MET A 1 -6.38 33.98 -18.65
CA MET A 1 -7.75 34.18 -19.20
C MET A 1 -8.48 32.85 -19.12
N LYS A 2 -9.78 32.88 -18.80
CA LYS A 2 -10.58 31.82 -18.19
C LYS A 2 -10.80 30.54 -19.05
N LYS A 3 -11.05 29.43 -18.34
CA LYS A 3 -11.62 28.13 -18.75
C LYS A 3 -10.72 27.13 -19.46
N ASN A 4 -10.21 26.15 -18.71
CA ASN A 4 -10.36 24.71 -18.95
C ASN A 4 -9.71 23.92 -17.81
N ILE A 5 -10.45 23.80 -16.71
CA ILE A 5 -10.24 22.80 -15.67
C ILE A 5 -11.60 22.07 -15.56
N LEU A 6 -11.53 20.76 -15.35
CA LEU A 6 -12.63 19.83 -15.08
C LEU A 6 -13.25 19.12 -16.29
N LYS A 7 -12.71 17.92 -16.60
CA LYS A 7 -13.49 16.72 -16.97
C LYS A 7 -12.61 15.46 -16.90
N THR A 8 -12.30 15.05 -15.68
CA THR A 8 -11.94 13.67 -15.33
C THR A 8 -12.92 13.25 -14.25
N LEU A 9 -14.03 12.58 -14.63
CA LEU A 9 -14.72 11.57 -13.82
C LEU A 9 -15.97 11.04 -14.54
N LEU A 10 -16.11 9.72 -14.47
CA LEU A 10 -17.37 8.96 -14.38
C LEU A 10 -18.33 8.96 -15.59
N THR A 11 -18.25 7.89 -16.39
CA THR A 11 -19.31 7.13 -17.12
C THR A 11 -18.58 6.35 -18.22
N LEU A 12 -18.74 5.05 -18.47
CA LEU A 12 -19.96 4.24 -18.48
C LEU A 12 -19.53 2.75 -18.44
N PHE A 13 -20.09 1.98 -17.52
CA PHE A 13 -20.05 0.51 -17.53
C PHE A 13 -20.93 0.04 -18.71
N ALA A 14 -20.35 -0.08 -19.90
CA ALA A 14 -21.04 -0.63 -21.06
C ALA A 14 -20.77 -2.13 -21.10
N LEU A 15 -21.76 -2.93 -20.65
CA LEU A 15 -21.82 -4.37 -20.91
C LEU A 15 -21.86 -4.59 -22.43
N LEU A 16 -20.69 -4.80 -23.03
CA LEU A 16 -20.55 -5.39 -24.37
C LEU A 16 -20.23 -6.87 -24.17
N LEU A 17 -21.28 -7.69 -24.14
CA LEU A 17 -21.18 -9.14 -24.30
C LEU A 17 -21.16 -9.44 -25.80
N PHE A 18 -20.00 -9.84 -26.32
CA PHE A 18 -19.86 -10.54 -27.61
C PHE A 18 -19.14 -11.89 -27.38
N PRO A 19 -19.37 -12.88 -28.25
CA PRO A 19 -19.49 -14.29 -27.86
C PRO A 19 -18.17 -15.06 -27.94
N GLY A 20 -17.97 -15.97 -26.98
CA GLY A 20 -16.86 -16.91 -26.96
C GLY A 20 -16.85 -17.76 -25.69
N TRP A 21 -17.50 -18.92 -25.78
CA TRP A 21 -17.29 -20.16 -25.01
C TRP A 21 -18.01 -20.40 -23.66
N ALA A 22 -18.57 -21.62 -23.61
CA ALA A 22 -19.17 -22.47 -22.57
C ALA A 22 -20.01 -21.83 -21.44
N TRP A 23 -21.31 -22.13 -21.43
CA TRP A 23 -22.23 -21.78 -20.34
C TRP A 23 -22.16 -22.84 -19.23
N ALA A 24 -21.62 -22.49 -18.07
CA ALA A 24 -21.90 -23.19 -16.81
C ALA A 24 -23.36 -22.91 -16.40
N ASP A 25 -24.10 -23.93 -15.94
CA ASP A 25 -25.48 -23.89 -15.43
C ASP A 25 -26.33 -22.70 -15.91
N ALA A 26 -26.89 -22.79 -17.12
CA ALA A 26 -27.77 -21.76 -17.65
C ALA A 26 -29.24 -22.11 -17.40
N SER A 27 -30.06 -21.11 -17.06
CA SER A 27 -31.51 -21.26 -16.92
C SER A 27 -32.22 -20.09 -17.57
N TRP A 28 -33.15 -20.42 -18.47
CA TRP A 28 -34.02 -19.48 -19.14
C TRP A 28 -35.44 -19.71 -18.65
N ASN A 29 -36.04 -18.70 -18.03
CA ASN A 29 -37.44 -18.69 -17.64
C ASN A 29 -38.22 -17.78 -18.59
N PHE A 30 -39.15 -18.37 -19.35
CA PHE A 30 -39.97 -17.63 -20.31
C PHE A 30 -41.33 -17.21 -19.73
N THR A 31 -41.65 -17.61 -18.50
CA THR A 31 -42.89 -17.21 -17.81
C THR A 31 -42.83 -15.81 -17.22
N SER A 32 -41.65 -15.21 -17.15
CA SER A 32 -41.43 -13.80 -16.83
C SER A 32 -40.74 -13.10 -17.99
N THR A 33 -41.11 -11.85 -18.25
CA THR A 33 -40.48 -11.01 -19.28
C THR A 33 -39.89 -9.78 -18.60
N PRO A 34 -38.55 -9.60 -18.63
CA PRO A 34 -37.89 -8.42 -18.07
C PRO A 34 -38.51 -7.12 -18.60
N SER A 35 -38.65 -6.12 -17.72
CA SER A 35 -39.21 -4.81 -18.11
C SER A 35 -38.37 -4.09 -19.18
N THR A 36 -37.06 -4.35 -19.20
CA THR A 36 -36.11 -3.91 -20.23
C THR A 36 -36.44 -4.52 -21.59
N ASP A 37 -36.66 -5.83 -21.65
CA ASP A 37 -37.05 -6.54 -22.89
C ASP A 37 -38.41 -6.05 -23.39
N VAL A 38 -39.40 -5.85 -22.50
CA VAL A 38 -40.71 -5.28 -22.89
C VAL A 38 -40.56 -3.88 -23.49
N SER A 39 -39.68 -3.05 -22.90
CA SER A 39 -39.44 -1.69 -23.38
C SER A 39 -38.74 -1.70 -24.75
N ALA A 40 -37.76 -2.57 -24.95
CA ALA A 40 -37.06 -2.74 -26.22
C ALA A 40 -38.00 -3.25 -27.32
N LEU A 41 -38.80 -4.28 -27.02
CA LEU A 41 -39.83 -4.82 -27.93
C LEU A 41 -40.87 -3.77 -28.31
N LYS A 42 -41.29 -2.94 -27.36
CA LYS A 42 -42.23 -1.83 -27.61
C LYS A 42 -41.62 -0.74 -28.49
N ALA A 43 -40.34 -0.44 -28.33
CA ALA A 43 -39.63 0.55 -29.11
C ALA A 43 -39.34 0.07 -30.55
N ASP A 44 -39.14 -1.23 -30.74
CA ASP A 44 -38.77 -1.81 -32.03
C ASP A 44 -39.97 -2.23 -32.89
N VAL A 45 -40.70 -1.23 -33.38
CA VAL A 45 -41.82 -1.45 -34.30
C VAL A 45 -41.39 -1.97 -35.68
N ALA A 46 -40.10 -1.96 -36.01
CA ALA A 46 -39.57 -2.48 -37.27
C ALA A 46 -39.34 -4.00 -37.20
N GLY A 47 -38.79 -4.49 -36.07
CA GLY A 47 -38.53 -5.90 -35.83
C GLY A 47 -39.72 -6.68 -35.26
N TRP A 48 -40.68 -6.02 -34.60
CA TRP A 48 -41.73 -6.68 -33.84
C TRP A 48 -43.13 -6.09 -34.06
N THR A 49 -44.15 -6.95 -33.99
CA THR A 49 -45.57 -6.57 -34.02
C THR A 49 -46.20 -6.87 -32.68
N TYR A 50 -46.78 -5.85 -32.03
CA TYR A 50 -47.55 -6.05 -30.81
C TYR A 50 -48.98 -6.51 -31.13
N GLU A 51 -49.41 -7.63 -30.55
CA GLU A 51 -50.77 -8.15 -30.64
C GLU A 51 -51.50 -7.98 -29.29
N THR A 52 -52.31 -6.94 -29.18
CA THR A 52 -53.01 -6.56 -27.93
C THR A 52 -53.86 -7.71 -27.37
N LYS A 53 -54.54 -8.48 -28.22
CA LYS A 53 -55.45 -9.57 -27.79
C LYS A 53 -54.77 -10.63 -26.93
N ASN A 54 -53.49 -10.90 -27.17
CA ASN A 54 -52.74 -11.94 -26.48
C ASN A 54 -51.66 -11.38 -25.54
N ASN A 55 -51.47 -10.05 -25.54
CA ASN A 55 -50.36 -9.35 -24.89
C ASN A 55 -49.00 -9.96 -25.31
N ARG A 56 -48.72 -9.95 -26.62
CA ARG A 56 -47.52 -10.57 -27.18
C ARG A 56 -46.85 -9.71 -28.24
N TYR A 57 -45.56 -9.97 -28.45
CA TYR A 57 -44.79 -9.43 -29.57
C TYR A 57 -44.39 -10.57 -30.51
N ALA A 58 -44.71 -10.44 -31.80
CA ALA A 58 -44.36 -11.39 -32.85
C ALA A 58 -43.27 -10.81 -33.77
N ASN A 59 -42.23 -11.59 -34.08
CA ASN A 59 -41.14 -11.14 -34.95
C ASN A 59 -41.65 -10.83 -36.37
N LYS A 60 -41.16 -9.76 -37.01
CA LYS A 60 -41.54 -9.38 -38.39
C LYS A 60 -40.62 -9.96 -39.46
N LEU A 61 -39.44 -10.45 -39.07
CA LEU A 61 -38.39 -10.92 -39.97
C LEU A 61 -38.03 -12.37 -39.65
N ALA A 62 -37.58 -13.11 -40.66
CA ALA A 62 -36.94 -14.39 -40.45
C ALA A 62 -35.71 -14.23 -39.55
N VAL A 63 -35.42 -15.25 -38.74
CA VAL A 63 -34.25 -15.29 -37.86
C VAL A 63 -33.34 -16.40 -38.38
N ALA A 64 -32.08 -16.10 -38.63
CA ALA A 64 -31.11 -17.06 -39.17
C ALA A 64 -29.96 -17.22 -38.17
N ASP A 65 -30.04 -18.28 -37.37
CA ASP A 65 -29.08 -18.63 -36.31
C ASP A 65 -28.59 -17.41 -35.51
N ALA A 66 -29.52 -16.64 -34.95
CA ALA A 66 -29.24 -15.39 -34.27
C ALA A 66 -29.95 -15.32 -32.92
N GLN A 67 -29.37 -14.56 -31.98
CA GLN A 67 -30.06 -14.20 -30.75
C GLN A 67 -31.23 -13.27 -31.05
N LEU A 68 -32.31 -13.37 -30.29
CA LEU A 68 -33.43 -12.43 -30.42
C LEU A 68 -33.00 -11.07 -29.91
N ALA A 69 -33.28 -10.03 -30.70
CA ALA A 69 -32.97 -8.65 -30.36
C ALA A 69 -34.17 -7.74 -30.66
N ALA A 70 -34.24 -6.64 -29.93
CA ALA A 70 -35.15 -5.54 -30.20
C ALA A 70 -34.45 -4.21 -29.90
N ASN A 71 -34.67 -3.20 -30.73
CA ASN A 71 -34.15 -1.84 -30.54
C ASN A 71 -32.63 -1.80 -30.36
N GLY A 72 -31.91 -2.62 -31.15
CA GLY A 72 -30.45 -2.73 -31.12
C GLY A 72 -29.88 -3.47 -29.90
N GLN A 73 -30.72 -4.12 -29.09
CA GLN A 73 -30.31 -4.85 -27.88
C GLN A 73 -30.80 -6.30 -27.92
N THR A 74 -29.95 -7.25 -27.52
CA THR A 74 -30.36 -8.65 -27.32
C THR A 74 -31.40 -8.74 -26.20
N LEU A 75 -32.45 -9.52 -26.40
CA LEU A 75 -33.46 -9.80 -25.38
C LEU A 75 -32.85 -10.67 -24.28
N THR A 76 -32.88 -10.15 -23.06
CA THR A 76 -32.27 -10.76 -21.87
C THR A 76 -32.88 -12.13 -21.58
N MET A 77 -34.20 -12.29 -21.74
CA MET A 77 -34.92 -13.54 -21.47
C MET A 77 -34.50 -14.71 -22.37
N THR A 78 -33.86 -14.43 -23.51
CA THR A 78 -33.34 -15.43 -24.44
C THR A 78 -31.84 -15.30 -24.68
N ALA A 79 -31.14 -14.50 -23.88
CA ALA A 79 -29.72 -14.25 -24.07
C ALA A 79 -28.92 -15.56 -23.99
N GLY A 80 -28.04 -15.80 -24.96
CA GLY A 80 -27.29 -17.06 -25.06
C GLY A 80 -27.95 -18.13 -25.94
N LEU A 81 -29.25 -18.02 -26.22
CA LEU A 81 -29.96 -18.91 -27.15
C LEU A 81 -29.97 -18.34 -28.56
N TYR A 82 -29.71 -19.19 -29.54
CA TYR A 82 -29.73 -18.84 -30.95
C TYR A 82 -30.95 -19.46 -31.62
N PHE A 83 -31.66 -18.67 -32.43
CA PHE A 83 -32.91 -19.08 -33.05
C PHE A 83 -32.78 -19.10 -34.56
N THR A 84 -33.40 -20.11 -35.18
CA THR A 84 -33.63 -20.14 -36.63
C THR A 84 -35.11 -20.30 -36.91
N SER A 85 -35.67 -19.40 -37.72
CA SER A 85 -37.04 -19.46 -38.24
C SER A 85 -37.13 -18.73 -39.57
N THR A 86 -37.56 -19.44 -40.62
CA THR A 86 -37.66 -18.90 -41.99
C THR A 86 -38.92 -18.06 -42.24
N THR A 87 -39.87 -18.07 -41.30
CA THR A 87 -41.19 -17.42 -41.45
C THR A 87 -41.38 -16.36 -40.36
N ALA A 88 -41.73 -15.15 -40.77
CA ALA A 88 -42.10 -14.08 -39.84
C ALA A 88 -43.33 -14.46 -39.00
N GLY A 89 -43.38 -14.00 -37.76
CA GLY A 89 -44.48 -14.22 -36.82
C GLY A 89 -44.45 -15.56 -36.09
N ASN A 90 -43.43 -16.38 -36.35
CA ASN A 90 -43.26 -17.70 -35.75
C ASN A 90 -42.55 -17.67 -34.40
N ILE A 91 -41.83 -16.60 -34.05
CA ILE A 91 -41.25 -16.40 -32.72
C ILE A 91 -42.06 -15.32 -32.01
N ARG A 92 -42.65 -15.69 -30.88
CA ARG A 92 -43.60 -14.83 -30.14
C ARG A 92 -43.21 -14.73 -28.68
N VAL A 93 -43.00 -13.52 -28.19
CA VAL A 93 -42.84 -13.24 -26.76
C VAL A 93 -44.22 -12.96 -26.18
N ASP A 94 -44.83 -13.95 -25.50
CA ASP A 94 -46.06 -13.73 -24.73
C ASP A 94 -45.66 -13.15 -23.37
N VAL A 95 -45.86 -11.85 -23.19
CA VAL A 95 -45.33 -11.08 -22.05
C VAL A 95 -45.80 -11.69 -20.72
N ASN A 96 -44.85 -12.05 -19.85
CA ASN A 96 -45.06 -12.71 -18.55
C ASN A 96 -45.88 -14.00 -18.64
N LYS A 97 -45.70 -14.78 -19.71
CA LYS A 97 -46.40 -16.05 -19.90
C LYS A 97 -45.52 -17.17 -20.43
N ARG A 98 -44.85 -16.97 -21.57
CA ARG A 98 -44.06 -18.01 -22.30
C ARG A 98 -43.39 -17.46 -23.56
N LEU A 99 -42.51 -18.26 -24.15
CA LEU A 99 -41.99 -18.05 -25.51
C LEU A 99 -42.74 -19.00 -26.48
N GLY A 100 -43.41 -18.45 -27.49
CA GLY A 100 -44.13 -19.21 -28.50
C GLY A 100 -43.30 -19.42 -29.77
N LEU A 101 -43.14 -20.69 -30.16
CA LEU A 101 -42.54 -21.09 -31.43
C LEU A 101 -43.65 -21.66 -32.32
N ASN A 102 -44.27 -20.82 -33.14
CA ASN A 102 -45.52 -21.08 -33.85
C ASN A 102 -45.31 -21.67 -35.25
N GLY A 103 -44.72 -22.86 -35.36
CA GLY A 103 -44.49 -23.54 -36.64
C GLY A 103 -43.67 -24.81 -36.48
N SER A 104 -43.47 -25.55 -37.58
CA SER A 104 -42.43 -26.60 -37.65
C SER A 104 -41.09 -25.98 -38.03
N ASP A 105 -40.02 -26.75 -37.83
CA ASP A 105 -38.66 -26.45 -38.29
C ASP A 105 -38.07 -25.15 -37.69
N ILE A 106 -38.59 -24.74 -36.53
CA ILE A 106 -38.01 -23.65 -35.74
C ILE A 106 -36.95 -24.28 -34.83
N VAL A 107 -35.73 -23.77 -34.88
CA VAL A 107 -34.60 -24.30 -34.13
C VAL A 107 -34.24 -23.36 -32.99
N VAL A 108 -34.08 -23.92 -31.79
CA VAL A 108 -33.38 -23.28 -30.67
C VAL A 108 -32.06 -23.99 -30.49
N ARG A 109 -30.95 -23.30 -30.70
CA ARG A 109 -29.60 -23.81 -30.52
C ARG A 109 -29.03 -23.28 -29.20
N ILE A 110 -28.55 -24.21 -28.38
CA ILE A 110 -27.84 -23.96 -27.14
C ILE A 110 -26.36 -24.26 -27.43
N PRO A 111 -25.50 -23.23 -27.52
CA PRO A 111 -24.15 -23.43 -28.00
C PRO A 111 -23.20 -23.94 -26.90
N ASN A 112 -22.20 -24.71 -27.30
CA ASN A 112 -21.03 -25.11 -26.49
C ASN A 112 -21.38 -25.81 -25.15
N LEU A 113 -22.19 -26.87 -25.17
CA LEU A 113 -22.45 -27.70 -23.98
C LEU A 113 -21.44 -28.84 -23.87
N THR A 114 -21.12 -29.29 -22.65
CA THR A 114 -20.21 -30.42 -22.42
C THR A 114 -20.93 -31.76 -22.34
N ALA A 115 -20.28 -32.83 -22.79
CA ALA A 115 -20.78 -34.19 -22.69
C ALA A 115 -21.04 -34.55 -21.22
N GLY A 116 -22.24 -35.05 -20.94
CA GLY A 116 -22.69 -35.36 -19.57
C GLY A 116 -23.59 -34.30 -18.94
N ALA A 117 -23.67 -33.08 -19.50
CA ALA A 117 -24.62 -32.07 -19.03
C ALA A 117 -26.07 -32.54 -19.17
N THR A 118 -26.94 -32.17 -18.25
CA THR A 118 -28.39 -32.42 -18.31
C THR A 118 -29.10 -31.19 -18.86
N VAL A 119 -29.74 -31.31 -20.02
CA VAL A 119 -30.65 -30.28 -20.54
C VAL A 119 -32.07 -30.65 -20.13
N LYS A 120 -32.74 -29.77 -19.38
CA LYS A 120 -34.16 -29.85 -19.06
C LYS A 120 -34.93 -28.80 -19.84
N VAL A 121 -36.09 -29.17 -20.37
CA VAL A 121 -36.96 -28.29 -21.14
C VAL A 121 -38.39 -28.48 -20.64
N ASN A 122 -39.03 -27.39 -20.24
CA ASN A 122 -40.46 -27.37 -19.98
C ASN A 122 -41.20 -26.79 -21.20
N PHE A 123 -41.98 -27.63 -21.89
CA PHE A 123 -42.69 -27.22 -23.10
C PHE A 123 -44.03 -27.93 -23.30
N GLY A 124 -44.87 -27.38 -24.17
CA GLY A 124 -46.16 -27.98 -24.54
C GLY A 124 -46.65 -27.57 -25.93
N PRO A 125 -47.63 -28.28 -26.52
CA PRO A 125 -48.21 -27.92 -27.80
C PRO A 125 -48.94 -26.58 -27.74
N SER A 126 -48.79 -25.77 -28.79
CA SER A 126 -49.48 -24.48 -28.92
C SER A 126 -50.99 -24.59 -29.16
N SER A 127 -51.44 -25.77 -29.59
CA SER A 127 -52.84 -26.12 -29.88
C SER A 127 -53.30 -27.23 -28.94
N LYS A 128 -54.44 -27.03 -28.27
CA LYS A 128 -55.01 -28.01 -27.34
C LYS A 128 -55.35 -29.33 -28.06
N GLY A 129 -54.93 -30.46 -27.49
CA GLY A 129 -55.28 -31.80 -27.98
C GLY A 129 -54.54 -32.28 -29.24
N LYS A 130 -53.43 -31.62 -29.62
CA LYS A 130 -52.53 -32.09 -30.69
C LYS A 130 -51.14 -32.31 -30.13
N ASP A 131 -50.64 -33.54 -30.23
CA ASP A 131 -49.29 -33.88 -29.79
C ASP A 131 -48.25 -33.14 -30.63
N ARG A 132 -47.22 -32.62 -29.96
CA ARG A 132 -46.07 -31.95 -30.59
C ARG A 132 -44.78 -32.41 -29.95
N SER A 133 -43.71 -32.33 -30.72
CA SER A 133 -42.39 -32.75 -30.28
C SER A 133 -41.30 -31.73 -30.63
N LEU A 134 -40.22 -31.80 -29.86
CA LEU A 134 -38.93 -31.18 -30.15
C LEU A 134 -37.99 -32.29 -30.59
N LYS A 135 -37.55 -32.28 -31.84
CA LYS A 135 -36.47 -33.13 -32.33
C LYS A 135 -35.14 -32.60 -31.77
N LEU A 136 -34.31 -33.50 -31.25
CA LEU A 136 -33.11 -33.15 -30.51
C LEU A 136 -31.86 -33.56 -31.29
N THR A 137 -30.78 -32.79 -31.14
CA THR A 137 -29.43 -33.20 -31.58
C THR A 137 -28.45 -33.09 -30.44
N ASN A 138 -27.44 -33.96 -30.43
CA ASN A 138 -26.39 -34.02 -29.42
C ASN A 138 -26.92 -34.21 -27.98
N LEU A 139 -28.05 -34.91 -27.84
CA LEU A 139 -28.66 -35.30 -26.58
C LEU A 139 -28.93 -36.80 -26.58
N SER A 140 -29.02 -37.39 -25.39
CA SER A 140 -29.24 -38.82 -25.17
C SER A 140 -30.60 -39.29 -25.66
N GLU A 141 -31.53 -38.35 -25.82
CA GLU A 141 -32.84 -38.55 -26.42
C GLU A 141 -32.87 -37.96 -27.84
N THR A 142 -33.64 -38.59 -28.73
CA THR A 142 -33.81 -38.11 -30.11
C THR A 142 -34.98 -37.14 -30.28
N ALA A 143 -35.94 -37.16 -29.35
CA ALA A 143 -37.06 -36.24 -29.30
C ALA A 143 -37.65 -36.10 -27.90
N PHE A 144 -38.15 -34.90 -27.56
CA PHE A 144 -39.12 -34.73 -26.48
C PHE A 144 -40.52 -34.61 -27.06
N SER A 145 -41.54 -35.23 -26.43
CA SER A 145 -42.93 -35.16 -26.88
C SER A 145 -43.86 -34.75 -25.75
N SER A 146 -44.85 -33.91 -26.04
CA SER A 146 -45.84 -33.47 -25.06
C SER A 146 -47.22 -33.31 -25.71
N SER A 147 -48.25 -33.75 -24.99
CA SER A 147 -49.68 -33.54 -25.28
C SER A 147 -50.30 -32.46 -24.38
N SER A 148 -49.54 -31.98 -23.37
CA SER A 148 -50.00 -31.02 -22.35
C SER A 148 -49.62 -29.58 -22.72
N ASN A 149 -50.62 -28.75 -23.02
CA ASN A 149 -50.39 -27.35 -23.37
C ASN A 149 -50.04 -26.45 -22.18
N THR A 150 -49.95 -26.99 -20.96
CA THR A 150 -49.51 -26.30 -19.74
C THR A 150 -48.05 -26.55 -19.38
N GLY A 151 -47.30 -27.24 -20.25
CA GLY A 151 -45.90 -27.58 -20.02
C GLY A 151 -45.74 -29.01 -19.50
N ALA A 152 -44.72 -29.71 -20.01
CA ALA A 152 -44.23 -30.98 -19.50
C ALA A 152 -42.71 -30.87 -19.38
N ASP A 153 -42.17 -31.30 -18.24
CA ASP A 153 -40.72 -31.36 -18.03
C ASP A 153 -40.16 -32.57 -18.78
N CYS A 154 -39.19 -32.30 -19.63
CA CYS A 154 -38.41 -33.32 -20.32
C CYS A 154 -36.93 -33.07 -20.04
N SER A 155 -36.13 -34.13 -19.99
CA SER A 155 -34.70 -34.01 -19.75
C SER A 155 -33.91 -35.02 -20.58
N ALA A 156 -32.74 -34.61 -21.05
CA ALA A 156 -31.79 -35.49 -21.74
C ALA A 156 -30.35 -35.06 -21.41
N THR A 157 -29.42 -35.97 -21.58
CA THR A 157 -27.99 -35.74 -21.30
C THR A 157 -27.24 -35.45 -22.59
N VAL A 158 -26.33 -34.48 -22.59
CA VAL A 158 -25.49 -34.13 -23.74
C VAL A 158 -24.55 -35.29 -24.06
N THR A 159 -24.52 -35.71 -25.33
CA THR A 159 -23.79 -36.92 -25.76
C THR A 159 -22.34 -36.67 -26.12
N ALA A 160 -22.01 -35.48 -26.61
CA ALA A 160 -20.66 -35.05 -26.96
C ALA A 160 -20.52 -33.53 -26.74
N ASP A 161 -19.30 -33.05 -26.54
CA ASP A 161 -19.05 -31.61 -26.44
C ASP A 161 -19.51 -30.91 -27.72
N GLY A 162 -20.25 -29.82 -27.58
CA GLY A 162 -20.73 -29.01 -28.70
C GLY A 162 -22.17 -28.53 -28.54
N ASP A 163 -22.74 -28.08 -29.65
CA ASP A 163 -24.06 -27.46 -29.65
C ASP A 163 -25.17 -28.50 -29.50
N VAL A 164 -26.22 -28.13 -28.76
CA VAL A 164 -27.50 -28.85 -28.70
C VAL A 164 -28.54 -28.07 -29.48
N THR A 165 -29.40 -28.77 -30.22
CA THR A 165 -30.54 -28.13 -30.89
C THR A 165 -31.86 -28.75 -30.47
N LEU A 166 -32.88 -27.89 -30.34
CA LEU A 166 -34.28 -28.23 -30.12
C LEU A 166 -35.06 -27.76 -31.35
N THR A 167 -35.56 -28.68 -32.17
CA THR A 167 -36.27 -28.36 -33.43
C THR A 167 -37.74 -28.71 -33.34
N THR A 168 -38.63 -27.76 -33.59
CA THR A 168 -40.08 -27.98 -33.46
C THR A 168 -40.65 -28.84 -34.60
N THR A 169 -41.54 -29.80 -34.29
CA THR A 169 -42.32 -30.53 -35.31
C THR A 169 -43.68 -29.88 -35.63
N GLY A 170 -43.95 -28.76 -34.99
CA GLY A 170 -45.14 -27.93 -35.12
C GLY A 170 -45.20 -26.93 -33.97
N GLY A 171 -46.24 -26.09 -33.91
CA GLY A 171 -46.25 -24.99 -32.95
C GLY A 171 -46.18 -25.44 -31.47
N VAL A 172 -45.22 -24.94 -30.70
CA VAL A 172 -45.01 -25.21 -29.27
C VAL A 172 -44.91 -23.93 -28.43
N TYR A 173 -45.14 -24.06 -27.14
CA TYR A 173 -44.81 -23.09 -26.11
C TYR A 173 -43.65 -23.60 -25.28
N LEU A 174 -42.62 -22.77 -25.12
CA LEU A 174 -41.51 -22.99 -24.18
C LEU A 174 -41.78 -22.17 -22.91
N PHE A 175 -41.69 -22.83 -21.75
CA PHE A 175 -41.84 -22.20 -20.44
C PHE A 175 -40.49 -22.05 -19.74
N SER A 176 -39.61 -23.04 -19.88
CA SER A 176 -38.22 -22.92 -19.43
C SER A 176 -37.27 -23.85 -20.20
N ILE A 177 -35.99 -23.50 -20.19
CA ILE A 177 -34.87 -24.37 -20.54
C ILE A 177 -33.85 -24.24 -19.40
N SER A 178 -33.27 -25.34 -18.94
CA SER A 178 -32.13 -25.29 -18.02
C SER A 178 -31.07 -26.31 -18.39
N VAL A 179 -29.81 -25.96 -18.23
CA VAL A 179 -28.66 -26.88 -18.37
C VAL A 179 -28.05 -27.06 -16.99
N THR A 180 -27.72 -28.29 -16.63
CA THR A 180 -27.06 -28.64 -15.36
C THR A 180 -25.94 -29.63 -15.63
N GLU A 181 -24.68 -29.28 -15.39
CA GLU A 181 -23.56 -30.20 -15.58
C GLU A 181 -23.62 -31.41 -14.61
N LYS A 182 -22.99 -32.54 -14.97
CA LYS A 182 -23.12 -33.81 -14.22
C LYS A 182 -22.43 -33.75 -12.83
N GLY A 183 -23.26 -33.57 -11.79
CA GLY A 183 -23.16 -34.06 -10.39
C GLY A 183 -21.81 -33.97 -9.62
N GLY A 184 -21.76 -33.43 -8.40
CA GLY A 184 -22.76 -33.68 -7.36
C GLY A 184 -22.66 -32.80 -6.11
N THR A 185 -23.65 -33.02 -5.26
CA THR A 185 -23.76 -32.57 -3.86
C THR A 185 -22.47 -32.82 -3.08
N SER A 186 -21.82 -31.75 -2.64
CA SER A 186 -20.89 -31.79 -1.51
C SER A 186 -20.86 -30.42 -0.82
N THR A 187 -20.98 -30.49 0.50
CA THR A 187 -20.55 -29.46 1.46
C THR A 187 -19.01 -29.39 1.49
N GLY A 188 -18.38 -29.12 0.34
CA GLY A 188 -16.93 -29.08 0.17
C GLY A 188 -16.54 -28.12 -0.96
N THR A 189 -15.57 -27.27 -0.69
CA THR A 189 -15.05 -26.13 -1.44
C THR A 189 -14.90 -26.38 -2.95
N LYS A 190 -15.55 -25.55 -3.79
CA LYS A 190 -15.26 -25.42 -5.23
C LYS A 190 -13.79 -24.99 -5.36
N ALA A 191 -12.94 -25.79 -6.01
CA ALA A 191 -11.54 -25.44 -6.26
C ALA A 191 -11.41 -24.52 -7.47
N ASP A 192 -10.50 -23.54 -7.37
CA ASP A 192 -10.20 -22.55 -8.40
C ASP A 192 -9.75 -23.26 -9.71
N VAL A 193 -10.34 -22.88 -10.84
CA VAL A 193 -9.93 -23.36 -12.17
C VAL A 193 -8.76 -22.50 -12.63
N SER A 194 -7.57 -23.09 -12.60
CA SER A 194 -6.24 -22.47 -12.79
C SER A 194 -5.94 -21.28 -11.87
N ASP A 195 -4.70 -21.19 -11.42
CA ASP A 195 -4.24 -20.09 -10.57
C ASP A 195 -3.09 -19.41 -11.30
N HIS A 196 -3.43 -18.38 -12.07
CA HIS A 196 -2.49 -17.49 -12.73
C HIS A 196 -2.13 -16.30 -11.84
N ALA A 197 -2.47 -16.37 -10.55
CA ALA A 197 -2.02 -15.36 -9.62
C ALA A 197 -0.49 -15.37 -9.54
N VAL A 198 0.08 -14.19 -9.52
CA VAL A 198 1.50 -13.95 -9.33
C VAL A 198 1.78 -13.64 -7.87
N ALA A 199 3.06 -13.60 -7.50
CA ALA A 199 3.45 -13.02 -6.22
C ALA A 199 3.11 -11.52 -6.19
N PHE A 200 2.91 -10.99 -4.98
CA PHE A 200 2.83 -9.54 -4.81
C PHE A 200 4.09 -8.87 -5.38
N ASP A 201 3.90 -7.85 -6.22
CA ASP A 201 4.97 -7.04 -6.81
C ASP A 201 4.57 -5.57 -6.71
N SER A 202 5.23 -4.86 -5.80
CA SER A 202 4.99 -3.42 -5.62
C SER A 202 5.38 -2.60 -6.85
N GLN A 203 6.27 -3.08 -7.72
CA GLN A 203 6.70 -2.38 -8.93
C GLN A 203 5.72 -2.55 -10.11
N ALA A 204 4.72 -3.42 -9.97
CA ALA A 204 3.69 -3.65 -10.97
C ALA A 204 2.33 -3.10 -10.50
N ASN A 205 1.52 -2.60 -11.44
CA ASN A 205 0.11 -2.36 -11.14
C ASN A 205 -0.57 -3.72 -11.04
N GLN A 206 -1.13 -4.06 -9.87
CA GLN A 206 -1.72 -5.38 -9.62
C GLN A 206 -3.21 -5.28 -9.26
N ALA A 207 -4.02 -6.20 -9.75
CA ALA A 207 -5.35 -6.48 -9.21
C ALA A 207 -5.21 -7.49 -8.07
N LEU A 208 -5.94 -7.25 -6.97
CA LEU A 208 -5.95 -8.08 -5.77
C LEU A 208 -7.34 -8.67 -5.60
N VAL A 209 -7.43 -9.99 -5.55
CA VAL A 209 -8.67 -10.71 -5.23
C VAL A 209 -8.57 -11.27 -3.82
N THR A 210 -9.50 -10.88 -2.95
CA THR A 210 -9.64 -11.45 -1.60
C THR A 210 -10.68 -12.55 -1.64
N ASN A 211 -10.24 -13.79 -1.40
CA ASN A 211 -11.12 -14.96 -1.36
C ASN A 211 -12.00 -14.99 -0.10
N SER A 212 -13.01 -15.85 -0.11
CA SER A 212 -13.91 -16.09 1.01
C SER A 212 -13.18 -16.51 2.30
N ASN A 213 -12.05 -17.20 2.19
CA ASN A 213 -11.17 -17.60 3.29
C ASN A 213 -10.12 -16.52 3.67
N SER A 214 -10.29 -15.29 3.18
CA SER A 214 -9.37 -14.15 3.32
C SER A 214 -7.97 -14.34 2.69
N SER A 215 -7.71 -15.38 1.88
CA SER A 215 -6.47 -15.44 1.11
C SER A 215 -6.49 -14.39 0.00
N LEU A 216 -5.34 -13.78 -0.27
CA LEU A 216 -5.16 -12.84 -1.37
C LEU A 216 -4.53 -13.51 -2.60
N LYS A 217 -4.90 -13.01 -3.77
CA LYS A 217 -4.38 -13.40 -5.08
C LYS A 217 -4.06 -12.15 -5.89
N TYR A 218 -2.89 -12.11 -6.52
CA TYR A 218 -2.40 -10.95 -7.25
C TYR A 218 -2.36 -11.23 -8.73
N TYR A 219 -2.69 -10.23 -9.53
CA TYR A 219 -2.58 -10.30 -10.99
C TYR A 219 -1.97 -9.02 -11.50
N ASN A 220 -0.89 -9.11 -12.26
CA ASN A 220 -0.38 -7.95 -12.97
C ASN A 220 -1.45 -7.46 -13.93
N THR A 221 -1.90 -6.21 -13.77
CA THR A 221 -2.96 -5.62 -14.61
C THR A 221 -2.57 -5.56 -16.08
N ALA A 222 -1.28 -5.60 -16.40
CA ALA A 222 -0.76 -5.71 -17.76
C ALA A 222 -1.13 -7.06 -18.42
N ASP A 223 -1.28 -8.13 -17.62
CA ASP A 223 -1.59 -9.48 -18.08
C ASP A 223 -3.11 -9.76 -18.08
N ILE A 224 -3.92 -8.85 -17.51
CA ILE A 224 -5.38 -8.98 -17.42
C ILE A 224 -6.04 -8.27 -18.60
N THR A 225 -6.84 -9.01 -19.37
CA THR A 225 -7.70 -8.46 -20.42
C THR A 225 -9.09 -8.05 -19.90
N LYS A 226 -9.60 -8.74 -18.87
CA LYS A 226 -10.93 -8.47 -18.31
C LYS A 226 -11.08 -8.97 -16.87
N ILE A 227 -11.71 -8.16 -16.02
CA ILE A 227 -12.29 -8.62 -14.74
C ILE A 227 -13.81 -8.49 -14.84
N ALA A 228 -14.55 -9.54 -14.49
CA ALA A 228 -16.01 -9.55 -14.53
C ALA A 228 -16.58 -10.14 -13.24
N VAL A 229 -17.62 -9.50 -12.68
CA VAL A 229 -18.39 -10.04 -11.56
C VAL A 229 -19.76 -10.43 -12.10
N ASP A 230 -20.14 -11.70 -11.92
CA ASP A 230 -21.49 -12.19 -12.16
C ASP A 230 -22.05 -12.76 -10.85
N LYS A 231 -23.03 -12.06 -10.28
CA LYS A 231 -23.59 -12.33 -8.95
C LYS A 231 -22.48 -12.41 -7.88
N ASP A 232 -22.26 -13.60 -7.34
CA ASP A 232 -21.28 -13.92 -6.31
C ASP A 232 -19.98 -14.49 -6.89
N THR A 233 -19.83 -14.55 -8.21
CA THR A 233 -18.67 -15.14 -8.87
C THR A 233 -17.86 -14.06 -9.58
N LEU A 234 -16.55 -14.05 -9.37
CA LEU A 234 -15.60 -13.18 -10.04
C LEU A 234 -14.78 -13.98 -11.06
N TYR A 235 -14.55 -13.38 -12.21
CA TYR A 235 -13.70 -13.89 -13.27
C TYR A 235 -12.55 -12.91 -13.48
N VAL A 236 -11.32 -13.39 -13.41
CA VAL A 236 -10.12 -12.67 -13.83
C VAL A 236 -9.60 -13.33 -15.09
N ARG A 237 -9.49 -12.58 -16.20
CA ARG A 237 -9.15 -13.12 -17.52
C ARG A 237 -7.89 -12.47 -18.06
N GLY A 238 -6.95 -13.28 -18.52
CA GLY A 238 -5.85 -12.86 -19.38
C GLY A 238 -6.16 -13.04 -20.85
N THR A 239 -5.13 -13.09 -21.69
CA THR A 239 -5.29 -13.23 -23.15
C THR A 239 -5.76 -14.64 -23.54
N ASP A 240 -5.24 -15.65 -22.86
CA ASP A 240 -5.42 -17.08 -23.15
C ASP A 240 -5.82 -17.89 -21.89
N TRP A 241 -6.08 -17.22 -20.77
CA TRP A 241 -6.45 -17.86 -19.50
C TRP A 241 -7.61 -17.15 -18.77
N GLN A 242 -8.27 -17.86 -17.87
CA GLN A 242 -9.30 -17.34 -16.98
C GLN A 242 -9.26 -18.06 -15.64
N ASP A 243 -9.22 -17.28 -14.57
CA ASP A 243 -9.41 -17.74 -13.20
C ASP A 243 -10.78 -17.34 -12.68
N VAL A 244 -11.36 -18.19 -11.83
CA VAL A 244 -12.73 -18.05 -11.33
C VAL A 244 -12.74 -18.16 -9.81
N TYR A 245 -13.25 -17.13 -9.16
CA TYR A 245 -13.39 -17.04 -7.71
C TYR A 245 -14.86 -17.03 -7.33
N TYR A 246 -15.27 -17.98 -6.51
CA TYR A 246 -16.65 -18.04 -6.00
C TYR A 246 -16.74 -17.37 -4.64
N THR A 247 -17.71 -16.48 -4.48
CA THR A 247 -17.94 -15.67 -3.27
C THR A 247 -16.70 -14.90 -2.78
N PRO A 248 -15.92 -14.23 -3.66
CA PRO A 248 -14.79 -13.44 -3.19
C PRO A 248 -15.30 -12.30 -2.30
N LYS A 249 -14.56 -12.01 -1.24
CA LYS A 249 -14.87 -10.92 -0.32
C LYS A 249 -14.69 -9.56 -0.98
N ASN A 250 -13.66 -9.42 -1.82
CA ASN A 250 -13.30 -8.13 -2.40
C ASN A 250 -12.46 -8.29 -3.68
N VAL A 251 -12.51 -7.28 -4.54
CA VAL A 251 -11.54 -7.03 -5.61
C VAL A 251 -11.07 -5.60 -5.53
N SER A 252 -9.76 -5.43 -5.54
CA SER A 252 -9.12 -4.11 -5.48
C SER A 252 -7.94 -4.04 -6.44
N PHE A 253 -7.33 -2.87 -6.56
CA PHE A 253 -6.20 -2.65 -7.45
C PHE A 253 -5.13 -1.88 -6.71
N ALA A 254 -3.91 -2.38 -6.68
CA ALA A 254 -2.72 -1.69 -6.20
C ALA A 254 -1.99 -1.07 -7.40
N LYS A 255 -1.55 0.19 -7.24
CA LYS A 255 -0.68 0.82 -8.23
C LYS A 255 0.75 0.29 -8.09
N ALA A 256 1.52 0.31 -9.18
CA ALA A 256 2.96 0.24 -9.11
C ALA A 256 3.51 1.41 -8.27
N SER A 257 4.57 1.15 -7.53
CA SER A 257 5.36 2.14 -6.80
C SER A 257 5.68 3.32 -7.71
N GLY A 258 5.38 4.53 -7.24
CA GLY A 258 5.59 5.74 -8.04
C GLY A 258 7.07 5.96 -8.32
N ASN A 259 7.43 6.18 -9.60
CA ASN A 259 8.76 6.62 -10.02
C ASN A 259 8.80 8.16 -10.13
N SER A 260 9.94 8.77 -9.81
CA SER A 260 10.18 10.19 -10.07
C SER A 260 10.23 10.48 -11.57
N THR A 261 9.47 11.49 -12.02
CA THR A 261 9.74 12.14 -13.29
C THR A 261 10.95 13.04 -13.11
N GLY A 262 12.12 12.60 -13.59
CA GLY A 262 13.35 13.39 -13.49
C GLY A 262 13.23 14.77 -14.15
N GLY A 263 14.13 15.67 -13.77
CA GLY A 263 14.29 16.96 -14.42
C GLY A 263 14.75 16.80 -15.87
N LYS A 264 14.57 17.86 -16.65
CA LYS A 264 15.03 17.93 -18.05
C LYS A 264 16.51 18.27 -18.06
N ILE A 265 17.32 17.38 -18.62
CA ILE A 265 18.76 17.55 -18.76
C ILE A 265 19.08 17.99 -20.19
N SER A 266 19.87 19.04 -20.34
CA SER A 266 20.43 19.46 -21.62
C SER A 266 21.96 19.44 -21.53
N ASN A 267 22.59 18.49 -22.21
CA ASN A 267 24.04 18.39 -22.29
C ASN A 267 24.54 18.86 -23.65
N GLU A 268 25.24 19.99 -23.68
CA GLU A 268 25.99 20.39 -24.87
C GLU A 268 27.40 19.78 -24.89
N ASP A 269 27.88 19.42 -26.08
CA ASP A 269 29.21 18.84 -26.29
C ASP A 269 30.32 19.77 -25.76
N GLY A 270 31.31 19.19 -25.10
CA GLY A 270 32.45 19.93 -24.53
C GLY A 270 32.16 20.64 -23.19
N LYS A 271 30.95 20.49 -22.64
CA LYS A 271 30.57 21.00 -21.31
C LYS A 271 30.49 19.86 -20.29
N VAL A 272 30.29 20.21 -19.01
CA VAL A 272 30.12 19.21 -17.93
C VAL A 272 28.85 18.38 -18.16
N GLU A 273 28.99 17.06 -18.18
CA GLU A 273 27.85 16.17 -18.48
C GLU A 273 27.02 15.90 -17.21
N ILE A 274 25.79 16.41 -17.15
CA ILE A 274 24.81 16.05 -16.11
C ILE A 274 24.18 14.70 -16.51
N THR A 275 24.25 13.72 -15.63
CA THR A 275 23.77 12.34 -15.88
C THR A 275 22.43 12.05 -15.20
N GLU A 276 22.12 12.77 -14.13
CA GLU A 276 20.86 12.62 -13.39
C GLU A 276 20.45 13.97 -12.81
N ALA A 277 19.16 14.26 -12.80
CA ALA A 277 18.59 15.44 -12.15
C ALA A 277 17.19 15.09 -11.65
N LYS A 278 16.92 15.22 -10.35
CA LYS A 278 15.62 14.87 -9.76
C LYS A 278 15.29 15.78 -8.58
N GLY A 279 13.99 16.02 -8.39
CA GLY A 279 13.46 16.54 -7.14
C GLY A 279 12.96 15.40 -6.24
N TRP A 280 12.94 15.66 -4.95
CA TRP A 280 12.47 14.76 -3.91
C TRP A 280 11.72 15.57 -2.83
N LEU A 281 11.70 15.07 -1.60
CA LEU A 281 11.14 15.74 -0.43
C LEU A 281 12.12 16.83 0.02
N GLU A 282 11.67 18.08 -0.10
CA GLU A 282 12.35 19.31 0.33
C GLU A 282 13.79 19.46 -0.19
N SER A 283 14.07 18.80 -1.31
CA SER A 283 15.40 18.71 -1.89
C SER A 283 15.38 18.46 -3.39
N ALA A 284 16.41 18.92 -4.07
CA ALA A 284 16.69 18.64 -5.47
C ALA A 284 18.17 18.31 -5.63
N TYR A 285 18.48 17.38 -6.53
CA TYR A 285 19.86 16.98 -6.76
C TYR A 285 20.19 16.78 -8.24
N VAL A 286 21.48 16.90 -8.53
CA VAL A 286 22.09 16.54 -9.81
C VAL A 286 23.27 15.60 -9.59
N LYS A 287 23.46 14.65 -10.51
CA LYS A 287 24.71 13.90 -10.67
C LYS A 287 25.34 14.29 -12.00
N PHE A 288 26.67 14.36 -12.04
CA PHE A 288 27.40 14.77 -13.23
C PHE A 288 28.79 14.14 -13.30
N LYS A 289 29.35 14.04 -14.51
CA LYS A 289 30.70 13.51 -14.72
C LYS A 289 31.75 14.60 -14.51
N LYS A 290 32.95 14.16 -14.09
CA LYS A 290 34.12 15.01 -14.05
C LYS A 290 34.47 15.54 -15.45
N LEU A 291 34.77 16.84 -15.57
CA LEU A 291 35.23 17.47 -16.80
C LEU A 291 36.75 17.69 -16.78
N GLY A 292 37.48 16.88 -17.56
CA GLY A 292 38.95 16.95 -17.62
C GLY A 292 39.58 16.79 -16.24
N ASP A 293 40.52 17.68 -15.91
CA ASP A 293 41.21 17.69 -14.61
C ASP A 293 40.48 18.51 -13.53
N CYS A 294 39.26 19.03 -13.80
CA CYS A 294 38.54 19.86 -12.83
C CYS A 294 38.14 19.02 -11.61
N THR A 295 38.57 19.45 -10.42
CA THR A 295 38.21 18.82 -9.13
C THR A 295 37.21 19.64 -8.32
N LEU A 296 36.99 20.90 -8.70
CA LEU A 296 36.08 21.85 -8.05
C LEU A 296 34.97 22.25 -9.02
N TYR A 297 33.75 22.30 -8.51
CA TYR A 297 32.55 22.69 -9.22
C TYR A 297 31.71 23.62 -8.35
N HIS A 298 31.23 24.72 -8.93
CA HIS A 298 30.20 25.53 -8.32
C HIS A 298 28.85 25.12 -8.87
N VAL A 299 27.90 24.90 -7.98
CA VAL A 299 26.54 24.50 -8.32
C VAL A 299 25.57 25.56 -7.86
N TYR A 300 24.60 25.87 -8.70
CA TYR A 300 23.63 26.93 -8.49
C TYR A 300 22.20 26.38 -8.56
N ILE A 301 21.32 26.92 -7.73
CA ILE A 301 19.88 26.60 -7.69
C ILE A 301 19.06 27.84 -8.12
N LYS A 302 17.95 27.62 -8.82
CA LYS A 302 16.96 28.64 -9.18
C LYS A 302 15.55 28.05 -9.06
N GLY A 303 14.57 28.85 -8.68
CA GLY A 303 13.19 28.41 -8.45
C GLY A 303 12.76 28.58 -6.99
N GLY A 304 11.45 28.52 -6.73
CA GLY A 304 10.89 28.81 -5.40
C GLY A 304 11.30 30.19 -4.90
N ASP A 305 11.97 30.25 -3.75
CA ASP A 305 12.49 31.49 -3.16
C ASP A 305 13.74 32.06 -3.88
N PHE A 306 14.36 31.30 -4.79
CA PHE A 306 15.57 31.71 -5.52
C PHE A 306 15.21 32.30 -6.89
N ALA A 307 15.02 33.62 -6.94
CA ALA A 307 14.63 34.35 -8.16
C ALA A 307 15.68 34.25 -9.30
N SER A 308 16.95 34.06 -8.94
CA SER A 308 18.09 33.88 -9.85
C SER A 308 18.93 32.70 -9.39
N TYR A 309 19.81 32.21 -10.27
CA TYR A 309 20.81 31.20 -9.92
C TYR A 309 21.64 31.66 -8.72
N THR A 310 21.45 30.97 -7.60
CA THR A 310 22.12 31.22 -6.33
C THR A 310 23.05 30.06 -6.05
N ARG A 311 24.31 30.36 -5.73
CA ARG A 311 25.31 29.32 -5.44
C ARG A 311 24.90 28.57 -4.18
N ILE A 312 24.91 27.23 -4.23
CA ILE A 312 24.69 26.39 -3.05
C ILE A 312 25.98 26.25 -2.25
N ASP A 313 25.86 25.83 -1.00
CA ASP A 313 27.02 25.55 -0.14
C ASP A 313 27.92 24.47 -0.77
N SER A 314 29.24 24.70 -0.80
CA SER A 314 30.20 23.75 -1.37
C SER A 314 30.19 22.40 -0.64
N MET A 315 29.82 22.37 0.65
CA MET A 315 29.68 21.12 1.41
C MET A 315 28.62 20.18 0.83
N LEU A 316 27.68 20.71 0.04
CA LEU A 316 26.64 19.94 -0.62
C LEU A 316 27.07 19.36 -1.97
N VAL A 317 28.28 19.69 -2.47
CA VAL A 317 28.85 19.20 -3.72
C VAL A 317 29.92 18.16 -3.41
N ARG A 318 29.70 16.91 -3.79
CA ARG A 318 30.48 15.75 -3.34
C ARG A 318 31.07 15.00 -4.53
N SER A 319 32.29 14.50 -4.37
CA SER A 319 33.00 13.70 -5.36
C SER A 319 32.91 12.21 -5.01
N TYR A 320 32.76 11.39 -6.05
CA TYR A 320 32.77 9.93 -6.04
C TYR A 320 33.81 9.40 -7.06
N GLY A 321 34.92 10.13 -7.22
CA GLY A 321 35.94 9.86 -8.23
C GLY A 321 35.63 10.57 -9.55
N ASP A 322 35.23 9.81 -10.57
CA ASP A 322 34.92 10.34 -11.91
C ASP A 322 33.49 10.90 -12.03
N THR A 323 32.71 10.79 -10.95
CA THR A 323 31.36 11.34 -10.86
C THR A 323 31.22 12.22 -9.63
N TYR A 324 30.30 13.16 -9.72
CA TYR A 324 29.98 14.13 -8.68
C TYR A 324 28.48 14.18 -8.47
N ARG A 325 28.09 14.62 -7.28
CA ARG A 325 26.70 14.79 -6.87
C ARG A 325 26.55 16.09 -6.09
N ALA A 326 25.47 16.83 -6.35
CA ALA A 326 25.11 18.01 -5.58
C ALA A 326 23.65 17.93 -5.15
N ASP A 327 23.37 18.16 -3.86
CA ASP A 327 22.03 18.08 -3.28
C ASP A 327 21.71 19.39 -2.58
N MET A 328 20.75 20.15 -3.13
CA MET A 328 20.20 21.30 -2.44
C MET A 328 19.04 20.82 -1.55
N VAL A 329 19.11 21.12 -0.26
CA VAL A 329 18.12 20.75 0.77
C VAL A 329 17.51 22.00 1.41
N GLY A 330 16.38 21.84 2.12
CA GLY A 330 15.67 22.96 2.73
C GLY A 330 14.88 23.78 1.71
N LEU A 331 14.38 23.10 0.67
CA LEU A 331 13.59 23.69 -0.41
C LEU A 331 12.11 23.58 -0.11
N LYS A 332 11.35 24.62 -0.45
CA LYS A 332 9.88 24.55 -0.46
C LYS A 332 9.39 23.68 -1.62
N ALA A 333 8.20 23.09 -1.49
CA ALA A 333 7.56 22.43 -2.63
C ALA A 333 7.45 23.39 -3.83
N GLY A 334 7.86 22.93 -5.01
CA GLY A 334 7.98 23.78 -6.19
C GLY A 334 8.76 23.13 -7.32
N ASN A 335 9.10 23.93 -8.34
CA ASN A 335 9.95 23.50 -9.45
C ASN A 335 11.26 24.25 -9.42
N TYR A 336 12.35 23.52 -9.64
CA TYR A 336 13.71 24.03 -9.51
C TYR A 336 14.58 23.65 -10.70
N ASP A 337 15.54 24.52 -10.97
CA ASP A 337 16.59 24.34 -11.96
C ASP A 337 17.95 24.36 -11.24
N MET A 338 18.89 23.52 -11.69
CA MET A 338 20.26 23.52 -11.21
C MET A 338 21.24 23.71 -12.35
N LYS A 339 22.28 24.53 -12.12
CA LYS A 339 23.38 24.79 -13.06
C LYS A 339 24.69 24.31 -12.45
N VAL A 340 25.48 23.56 -13.20
CA VAL A 340 26.80 23.05 -12.77
C VAL A 340 27.89 23.77 -13.56
N VAL A 341 28.83 24.39 -12.86
CA VAL A 341 29.92 25.17 -13.45
C VAL A 341 31.27 24.60 -12.99
N PRO A 342 32.09 24.05 -13.89
CA PRO A 342 33.44 23.59 -13.56
C PRO A 342 34.35 24.76 -13.17
N VAL A 343 35.26 24.53 -12.23
CA VAL A 343 36.25 25.52 -11.80
C VAL A 343 37.65 25.01 -12.08
N SER A 344 38.46 25.84 -12.74
CA SER A 344 39.86 25.55 -13.00
C SER A 344 40.73 26.75 -12.65
N LYS A 345 41.82 26.52 -11.91
CA LYS A 345 42.76 27.57 -11.47
C LYS A 345 42.03 28.74 -10.76
N GLY A 346 41.04 28.42 -9.94
CA GLY A 346 40.24 29.39 -9.17
C GLY A 346 39.27 30.23 -10.01
N LYS A 347 38.99 29.85 -11.27
CA LYS A 347 38.03 30.55 -12.14
C LYS A 347 36.96 29.60 -12.66
N GLU A 348 35.72 30.06 -12.64
CA GLU A 348 34.60 29.37 -13.27
C GLU A 348 34.76 29.33 -14.80
N LEU A 349 34.55 28.15 -15.36
CA LEU A 349 34.51 27.90 -16.79
C LEU A 349 33.05 27.96 -17.28
N GLU A 350 32.45 29.15 -17.29
CA GLU A 350 31.02 29.33 -17.62
C GLU A 350 30.63 28.78 -19.01
N THR A 351 31.55 28.81 -19.99
CA THR A 351 31.32 28.21 -21.31
C THR A 351 31.20 26.68 -21.28
N ASN A 352 31.66 26.06 -20.20
CA ASN A 352 31.63 24.62 -19.97
C ASN A 352 30.52 24.19 -18.98
N ALA A 353 29.60 25.10 -18.62
CA ALA A 353 28.49 24.82 -17.73
C ALA A 353 27.29 24.19 -18.46
N ASN A 354 26.61 23.24 -17.81
CA ASN A 354 25.31 22.72 -18.24
C ASN A 354 24.27 22.90 -17.13
N GLU A 355 23.00 22.80 -17.51
CA GLU A 355 21.86 22.96 -16.61
C GLU A 355 20.87 21.79 -16.72
N ALA A 356 20.20 21.54 -15.61
CA ALA A 356 19.01 20.70 -15.53
C ALA A 356 17.84 21.53 -15.00
N THR A 357 16.67 21.37 -15.60
CA THR A 357 15.49 22.19 -15.32
C THR A 357 14.30 21.35 -14.90
N ALA A 358 13.28 21.99 -14.32
CA ALA A 358 11.99 21.38 -14.00
C ALA A 358 12.07 20.15 -13.07
N MET A 359 12.94 20.20 -12.06
CA MET A 359 12.92 19.24 -10.96
C MET A 359 11.78 19.60 -10.00
N THR A 360 10.83 18.68 -9.81
CA THR A 360 9.70 18.88 -8.90
C THR A 360 10.06 18.45 -7.48
N VAL A 361 10.03 19.41 -6.56
CA VAL A 361 10.23 19.23 -5.12
C VAL A 361 8.88 19.17 -4.43
N LEU A 362 8.74 18.26 -3.47
CA LEU A 362 7.54 18.06 -2.65
C LEU A 362 7.85 18.33 -1.17
N ASN A 363 6.83 18.54 -0.35
CA ASN A 363 7.02 18.64 1.10
C ASN A 363 6.99 17.24 1.72
N TYR A 364 7.69 17.06 2.84
CA TYR A 364 7.43 15.91 3.71
C TYR A 364 5.98 15.90 4.20
N ASP A 365 5.41 14.70 4.34
CA ASP A 365 4.11 14.48 4.97
C ASP A 365 4.20 14.73 6.47
N ARG A 366 3.55 15.80 6.93
CA ARG A 366 3.50 16.23 8.33
C ARG A 366 2.25 15.76 9.06
N SER A 367 1.63 14.68 8.59
CA SER A 367 0.61 13.96 9.36
C SER A 367 1.30 13.32 10.57
N GLY A 368 0.65 13.33 11.74
CA GLY A 368 1.19 12.72 12.95
C GLY A 368 1.08 13.59 14.20
N PHE A 369 1.25 12.98 15.36
CA PHE A 369 1.15 13.65 16.65
C PHE A 369 2.26 14.67 16.89
N ALA A 370 3.44 14.51 16.29
CA ALA A 370 4.53 15.50 16.40
C ALA A 370 4.13 16.89 15.86
N HIS A 371 3.09 16.94 15.02
CA HIS A 371 2.55 18.13 14.38
C HIS A 371 1.17 18.54 14.91
N LEU A 372 0.61 17.82 15.88
CA LEU A 372 -0.67 18.19 16.49
C LEU A 372 -0.47 19.44 17.36
N ASP A 373 -1.12 20.53 16.97
CA ASP A 373 -1.01 21.85 17.61
C ASP A 373 0.44 22.34 17.77
N ASN A 374 1.33 21.88 16.88
CA ASN A 374 2.74 22.19 16.89
C ASN A 374 3.24 22.36 15.45
N ALA A 375 4.00 23.43 15.19
CA ALA A 375 4.49 23.80 13.87
C ALA A 375 6.02 23.90 13.85
N GLY A 376 6.63 23.38 12.79
CA GLY A 376 8.08 23.38 12.60
C GLY A 376 8.81 22.53 13.64
N VAL A 377 8.71 21.21 13.54
CA VAL A 377 9.58 20.30 14.32
C VAL A 377 11.03 20.48 13.83
N GLY A 378 12.00 20.51 14.73
CA GLY A 378 13.41 20.69 14.37
C GLY A 378 13.77 22.08 13.87
N ALA A 379 14.74 22.17 12.96
CA ALA A 379 15.32 23.40 12.41
C ALA A 379 14.60 23.96 11.17
N TYR A 380 13.57 23.26 10.68
CA TYR A 380 12.82 23.61 9.48
C TYR A 380 11.42 24.15 9.81
N ASN A 381 10.91 25.01 8.93
CA ASN A 381 9.51 25.39 8.89
C ASN A 381 8.66 24.29 8.23
N ASP A 382 7.34 24.37 8.38
CA ASP A 382 6.44 23.38 7.78
C ASP A 382 6.34 23.44 6.25
N ASP A 383 6.92 24.47 5.63
CA ASP A 383 7.07 24.56 4.19
C ASP A 383 8.40 24.00 3.68
N GLY A 384 9.25 23.47 4.56
CA GLY A 384 10.55 22.89 4.24
C GLY A 384 11.72 23.88 4.20
N SER A 385 11.48 25.18 4.35
CA SER A 385 12.56 26.16 4.46
C SER A 385 13.22 26.14 5.84
N LEU A 386 14.51 26.44 5.91
CA LEU A 386 15.19 26.63 7.20
C LEU A 386 14.55 27.78 7.99
N LYS A 387 14.45 27.60 9.31
CA LYS A 387 14.04 28.67 10.22
C LYS A 387 15.04 29.82 10.20
N SER A 388 14.55 31.02 10.50
CA SER A 388 15.40 32.21 10.62
C SER A 388 16.50 32.01 11.66
N ASP A 389 17.72 32.41 11.33
CA ASP A 389 18.91 32.32 12.22
C ASP A 389 19.24 30.87 12.66
N ALA A 390 18.77 29.86 11.90
CA ALA A 390 19.18 28.48 12.10
C ALA A 390 20.70 28.33 11.89
N ARG A 391 21.34 27.58 12.77
CA ARG A 391 22.75 27.21 12.69
C ARG A 391 22.85 25.93 11.87
N VAL A 392 23.56 25.95 10.75
CA VAL A 392 23.81 24.76 9.94
C VAL A 392 25.25 24.33 10.13
N ILE A 393 25.48 23.05 10.45
CA ILE A 393 26.81 22.46 10.55
C ILE A 393 26.90 21.19 9.70
N TYR A 394 28.08 20.91 9.16
CA TYR A 394 28.34 19.75 8.31
C TYR A 394 29.28 18.75 8.98
N VAL A 395 28.81 17.51 9.10
CA VAL A 395 29.50 16.42 9.78
C VAL A 395 29.85 15.32 8.79
N THR A 396 31.14 15.06 8.68
CA THR A 396 31.75 13.94 7.93
C THR A 396 32.63 13.15 8.89
N ALA A 397 33.14 11.99 8.47
CA ALA A 397 34.16 11.26 9.23
C ALA A 397 35.36 12.16 9.61
N GLN A 398 35.75 13.09 8.74
CA GLN A 398 36.90 13.96 8.95
C GLN A 398 36.57 15.18 9.83
N THR A 399 35.32 15.65 9.82
CA THR A 399 34.93 16.89 10.51
C THR A 399 34.20 16.67 11.83
N ALA A 400 33.74 15.47 12.16
CA ALA A 400 32.97 15.22 13.38
C ALA A 400 33.66 15.69 14.68
N LYS A 401 35.00 15.61 14.76
CA LYS A 401 35.78 16.13 15.91
C LYS A 401 36.07 17.62 15.88
N THR A 402 35.97 18.24 14.72
CA THR A 402 36.53 19.57 14.45
C THR A 402 35.49 20.58 13.98
N VAL A 403 34.27 20.13 13.69
CA VAL A 403 33.12 20.98 13.36
C VAL A 403 32.91 21.98 14.50
N THR A 404 32.60 23.23 14.14
CA THR A 404 32.42 24.29 15.13
C THR A 404 31.05 24.92 15.02
N CYS A 405 30.54 25.41 16.15
CA CYS A 405 29.32 26.21 16.19
C CYS A 405 29.42 27.28 17.27
N GLU A 406 28.99 28.49 16.94
CA GLU A 406 28.81 29.58 17.89
C GLU A 406 27.50 29.41 18.65
N VAL A 407 27.59 29.16 19.96
CA VAL A 407 26.46 28.89 20.84
C VAL A 407 26.33 30.01 21.87
N LYS A 408 25.11 30.50 22.09
CA LYS A 408 24.80 31.46 23.15
C LYS A 408 24.93 30.80 24.52
N THR A 409 25.68 31.43 25.41
CA THR A 409 25.97 30.94 26.75
C THR A 409 25.65 31.97 27.83
N GLY A 410 25.57 31.47 29.07
CA GLY A 410 25.22 32.27 30.25
C GLY A 410 23.73 32.56 30.36
N SER A 411 23.27 32.88 31.57
CA SER A 411 21.85 33.04 31.89
C SER A 411 21.12 34.13 31.09
N LYS A 412 21.84 35.11 30.55
CA LYS A 412 21.29 36.18 29.72
C LYS A 412 21.37 35.89 28.21
N ALA A 413 21.99 34.78 27.80
CA ALA A 413 22.23 34.42 26.39
C ALA A 413 22.93 35.53 25.56
N THR A 414 23.71 36.40 26.22
CA THR A 414 24.44 37.50 25.59
C THR A 414 25.86 37.13 25.19
N ASN A 415 26.44 36.10 25.81
CA ASN A 415 27.78 35.63 25.47
C ASN A 415 27.67 34.64 24.32
N VAL A 416 28.55 34.72 23.35
CA VAL A 416 28.67 33.73 22.27
C VAL A 416 30.01 33.01 22.45
N THR A 417 29.97 31.69 22.45
CA THR A 417 31.15 30.84 22.62
C THR A 417 31.19 29.84 21.47
N THR A 418 32.36 29.71 20.83
CA THR A 418 32.59 28.67 19.82
C THR A 418 32.86 27.35 20.53
N PHE A 419 32.04 26.35 20.24
CA PHE A 419 32.26 24.96 20.63
C PHE A 419 32.79 24.17 19.44
N THR A 420 33.65 23.19 19.69
CA THR A 420 34.28 22.32 18.68
C THR A 420 33.96 20.87 19.00
N GLY A 421 33.54 20.10 18.00
CA GLY A 421 33.10 18.72 18.13
C GLY A 421 31.58 18.59 18.19
N LEU A 422 31.03 17.56 17.55
CA LEU A 422 29.58 17.37 17.43
C LEU A 422 28.88 17.21 18.79
N GLN A 423 29.32 16.26 19.62
CA GLN A 423 28.68 16.04 20.92
C GLN A 423 28.89 17.25 21.83
N SER A 424 30.05 17.89 21.78
CA SER A 424 30.34 19.11 22.54
C SER A 424 29.39 20.26 22.19
N ILE A 425 28.98 20.40 20.93
CA ILE A 425 27.97 21.38 20.51
C ILE A 425 26.59 21.02 21.07
N LEU A 426 26.16 19.75 20.98
CA LEU A 426 24.87 19.30 21.51
C LEU A 426 24.79 19.49 23.04
N ASP A 427 25.87 19.20 23.76
CA ASP A 427 26.00 19.41 25.21
C ASP A 427 25.90 20.91 25.60
N ALA A 428 26.31 21.81 24.70
CA ALA A 428 26.14 23.25 24.89
C ALA A 428 24.67 23.67 24.77
N TYR A 429 23.94 23.12 23.78
CA TYR A 429 22.48 23.33 23.63
C TYR A 429 21.70 22.83 24.85
N GLN A 430 22.12 21.71 25.46
CA GLN A 430 21.52 21.18 26.68
C GLN A 430 21.43 22.22 27.82
N LYS A 431 22.32 23.22 27.87
CA LYS A 431 22.28 24.25 28.93
C LYS A 431 21.04 25.16 28.85
N GLY A 432 20.35 25.17 27.71
CA GLY A 432 19.08 25.87 27.47
C GLY A 432 19.20 27.39 27.36
N TYR A 433 20.39 27.90 27.01
CA TYR A 433 20.63 29.32 26.75
C TYR A 433 20.58 29.67 25.26
N GLU A 434 20.96 28.71 24.42
CA GLU A 434 20.79 28.81 22.98
C GLU A 434 19.37 28.38 22.61
N THR A 435 18.73 29.21 21.79
CA THR A 435 17.36 28.99 21.32
C THR A 435 17.24 29.10 19.81
N ARG A 436 18.33 29.48 19.13
CA ARG A 436 18.40 29.41 17.68
C ARG A 436 18.35 27.94 17.26
N PRO A 437 17.62 27.57 16.19
CA PRO A 437 17.57 26.19 15.73
C PRO A 437 18.95 25.69 15.26
N LEU A 438 19.17 24.38 15.32
CA LEU A 438 20.39 23.74 14.85
C LEU A 438 20.05 22.64 13.84
N ASP A 439 20.61 22.74 12.65
CA ASP A 439 20.58 21.71 11.63
C ASP A 439 21.96 21.06 11.51
N VAL A 440 22.03 19.77 11.79
CA VAL A 440 23.25 18.96 11.70
C VAL A 440 23.15 18.07 10.47
N ARG A 441 23.99 18.36 9.47
CA ARG A 441 24.02 17.68 8.18
C ARG A 441 25.10 16.62 8.13
N PHE A 442 24.71 15.36 8.18
CA PHE A 442 25.61 14.23 8.00
C PHE A 442 25.87 13.97 6.51
N ILE A 443 27.14 13.84 6.14
CA ILE A 443 27.59 13.58 4.78
C ILE A 443 28.49 12.33 4.77
N GLY A 444 28.09 11.34 3.97
CA GLY A 444 28.77 10.06 3.84
C GLY A 444 28.63 9.18 5.09
N LEU A 445 29.60 8.29 5.28
CA LEU A 445 29.67 7.41 6.44
C LEU A 445 30.37 8.13 7.61
N VAL A 446 29.72 8.18 8.77
CA VAL A 446 30.29 8.63 10.04
C VAL A 446 30.27 7.47 11.03
N GLU A 447 31.43 7.12 11.54
CA GLU A 447 31.58 6.05 12.52
C GLU A 447 31.69 6.60 13.94
N LYS A 448 31.40 5.75 14.94
CA LYS A 448 31.57 6.12 16.36
C LYS A 448 32.97 6.66 16.65
N ALA A 449 34.01 6.11 16.01
CA ALA A 449 35.39 6.51 16.21
C ALA A 449 35.71 7.92 15.65
N ASP A 450 34.86 8.43 14.75
CA ASP A 450 35.00 9.76 14.16
C ASP A 450 34.46 10.86 15.09
N LEU A 451 33.56 10.53 16.02
CA LEU A 451 32.97 11.51 16.95
C LEU A 451 34.01 12.06 17.94
N ASP A 452 33.83 13.31 18.37
CA ASP A 452 34.63 13.92 19.45
C ASP A 452 34.41 13.20 20.78
N ALA A 453 33.14 12.92 21.08
CA ALA A 453 32.69 12.21 22.26
C ALA A 453 31.29 11.63 22.00
N VAL A 454 30.82 10.83 22.96
CA VAL A 454 29.41 10.43 23.07
C VAL A 454 28.98 10.65 24.51
N SER A 455 27.82 11.27 24.72
CA SER A 455 27.30 11.55 26.06
C SER A 455 26.38 10.43 26.58
N SER A 456 26.11 9.40 25.76
CA SER A 456 25.50 8.14 26.18
C SER A 456 26.47 6.98 26.01
N SER A 457 26.73 6.25 27.09
CA SER A 457 27.54 5.03 27.05
C SER A 457 26.77 3.81 26.56
N SER A 458 25.43 3.82 26.58
CA SER A 458 24.58 2.74 26.05
C SER A 458 24.24 2.98 24.58
N GLU A 459 23.79 4.19 24.24
CA GLU A 459 23.29 4.47 22.89
C GLU A 459 24.35 5.05 21.95
N GLY A 460 25.13 6.03 22.43
CA GLY A 460 26.00 6.85 21.59
C GLY A 460 25.67 8.36 21.67
N LEU A 461 25.39 8.97 20.52
CA LEU A 461 25.22 10.43 20.42
C LEU A 461 23.95 10.86 21.17
N GLN A 462 24.05 11.88 22.02
CA GLN A 462 22.93 12.32 22.86
C GLN A 462 22.46 13.73 22.51
N ILE A 463 21.15 13.88 22.34
CA ILE A 463 20.43 15.16 22.36
C ILE A 463 19.70 15.23 23.68
N LYS A 464 20.04 16.21 24.52
CA LYS A 464 19.45 16.34 25.84
C LYS A 464 18.98 17.75 26.13
N GLY A 465 17.77 17.86 26.66
CA GLY A 465 17.24 19.10 27.20
C GLY A 465 17.71 19.39 28.63
N LYS A 466 17.65 20.66 29.03
CA LYS A 466 17.99 21.10 30.39
C LYS A 466 17.10 20.45 31.46
N LYS A 467 15.83 20.27 31.13
CA LYS A 467 14.73 19.73 31.95
C LYS A 467 13.66 19.12 31.05
N ALA A 468 12.75 18.32 31.59
CA ALA A 468 11.63 17.72 30.87
C ALA A 468 11.05 18.65 29.78
N TYR A 469 10.89 18.11 28.57
CA TYR A 469 10.30 18.80 27.42
C TYR A 469 10.97 20.15 27.03
N SER A 470 12.29 20.28 27.20
CA SER A 470 13.01 21.49 26.80
C SER A 470 13.00 21.64 25.28
N ASN A 471 12.49 22.76 24.79
CA ASN A 471 12.43 23.05 23.37
C ASN A 471 13.84 23.31 22.80
N LEU A 472 14.28 22.49 21.83
CA LEU A 472 15.64 22.54 21.26
C LEU A 472 15.67 22.95 19.78
N PHE A 473 14.64 22.61 19.00
CA PHE A 473 14.60 22.84 17.55
C PHE A 473 15.85 22.33 16.82
N ILE A 474 16.19 21.06 17.07
CA ILE A 474 17.35 20.40 16.47
C ILE A 474 16.88 19.46 15.37
N THR A 475 17.48 19.55 14.18
CA THR A 475 17.37 18.55 13.13
C THR A 475 18.70 17.82 12.98
N LEU A 476 18.65 16.49 12.96
CA LEU A 476 19.72 15.66 12.42
C LEU A 476 19.27 15.20 11.02
N GLU A 477 19.97 15.62 9.98
CA GLU A 477 19.64 15.24 8.60
C GLU A 477 20.81 14.62 7.85
N GLY A 478 20.54 13.59 7.04
CA GLY A 478 21.50 13.08 6.08
C GLY A 478 21.38 13.78 4.73
N ILE A 479 22.52 13.99 4.07
CA ILE A 479 22.58 14.56 2.73
C ILE A 479 22.79 13.44 1.70
N GLY A 480 22.01 13.45 0.61
CA GLY A 480 22.08 12.42 -0.44
C GLY A 480 21.42 11.10 -0.05
N ASP A 481 21.83 10.03 -0.75
CA ASP A 481 21.35 8.65 -0.55
C ASP A 481 22.34 7.78 0.25
N ASP A 482 23.48 8.33 0.68
CA ASP A 482 24.60 7.61 1.27
C ASP A 482 24.99 8.04 2.69
N ALA A 483 24.30 9.05 3.26
CA ALA A 483 24.49 9.47 4.64
C ALA A 483 24.16 8.32 5.62
N THR A 484 25.16 7.90 6.39
CA THR A 484 25.10 6.67 7.21
C THR A 484 25.85 6.86 8.53
N LEU A 485 25.22 6.47 9.63
CA LEU A 485 25.83 6.39 10.96
C LEU A 485 26.14 4.92 11.26
N ARG A 486 27.36 4.62 11.71
CA ARG A 486 27.76 3.24 12.04
C ARG A 486 28.43 3.10 13.39
N GLY A 487 28.00 2.10 14.16
CA GLY A 487 28.61 1.74 15.43
C GLY A 487 28.07 2.49 16.64
N PHE A 488 27.06 3.34 16.47
CA PHE A 488 26.38 4.10 17.51
C PHE A 488 24.93 4.40 17.11
N GLY A 489 24.07 4.58 18.10
CA GLY A 489 22.70 5.07 17.98
C GLY A 489 22.54 6.46 18.61
N LEU A 490 21.28 6.86 18.78
CA LEU A 490 20.88 8.20 19.22
C LEU A 490 20.08 8.12 20.52
N LEU A 491 20.43 8.93 21.53
CA LEU A 491 19.66 9.08 22.76
C LEU A 491 19.03 10.47 22.85
N LEU A 492 17.71 10.54 22.94
CA LEU A 492 16.96 11.76 23.20
C LEU A 492 16.42 11.73 24.63
N ARG A 493 16.77 12.75 25.43
CA ARG A 493 16.25 12.91 26.80
C ARG A 493 15.78 14.32 27.02
N ASN A 494 14.64 14.51 27.69
CA ASN A 494 14.14 15.82 28.11
C ASN A 494 13.96 16.81 26.95
N ALA A 495 13.86 16.34 25.71
CA ALA A 495 13.99 17.17 24.52
C ALA A 495 12.63 17.42 23.88
N ALA A 496 12.45 18.59 23.28
CA ALA A 496 11.29 18.89 22.45
C ALA A 496 11.65 19.55 21.13
N ASN A 497 10.82 19.30 20.11
CA ASN A 497 11.02 19.69 18.72
C ASN A 497 12.36 19.20 18.16
N VAL A 498 12.49 17.88 18.02
CA VAL A 498 13.64 17.24 17.39
C VAL A 498 13.18 16.45 16.16
N GLU A 499 13.88 16.64 15.05
CA GLU A 499 13.64 15.96 13.77
C GLU A 499 14.85 15.10 13.40
N LEU A 500 14.62 13.85 13.02
CA LEU A 500 15.66 12.93 12.53
C LEU A 500 15.26 12.47 11.13
N ARG A 501 16.08 12.77 10.10
CA ARG A 501 15.70 12.50 8.72
C ARG A 501 16.80 12.08 7.75
N ASN A 502 16.44 11.25 6.78
CA ASN A 502 17.25 10.93 5.60
C ASN A 502 18.67 10.39 5.86
N PHE A 503 18.88 9.57 6.90
CA PHE A 503 20.15 8.85 7.11
C PHE A 503 19.91 7.40 7.53
N ALA A 504 20.95 6.58 7.39
CA ALA A 504 20.93 5.18 7.80
C ALA A 504 21.60 5.00 9.16
N ILE A 505 21.17 4.01 9.94
CA ILE A 505 21.88 3.56 11.14
C ILE A 505 22.23 2.08 11.00
N MET A 506 23.52 1.77 11.10
CA MET A 506 24.06 0.41 11.05
C MET A 506 24.81 0.10 12.35
N ARG A 507 24.63 -1.10 12.91
CA ARG A 507 25.37 -1.54 14.11
C ARG A 507 25.25 -0.54 15.26
N CYS A 508 24.04 -0.02 15.50
CA CYS A 508 23.77 0.75 16.70
C CYS A 508 24.12 -0.08 17.95
N MET A 509 24.45 0.62 19.04
CA MET A 509 24.99 -0.02 20.24
C MET A 509 23.93 -0.81 20.99
N ASP A 510 23.00 -0.12 21.64
CA ASP A 510 21.83 -0.71 22.30
C ASP A 510 20.60 -0.46 21.41
N ASP A 511 20.04 0.75 21.47
CA ASP A 511 18.99 1.21 20.58
C ASP A 511 19.56 2.01 19.38
N CYS A 512 18.92 1.92 18.22
CA CYS A 512 19.26 2.80 17.08
C CYS A 512 18.77 4.24 17.32
N VAL A 513 17.54 4.41 17.79
CA VAL A 513 16.98 5.66 18.31
C VAL A 513 16.25 5.36 19.61
N SER A 514 16.76 5.87 20.72
CA SER A 514 16.15 5.79 22.05
C SER A 514 15.57 7.16 22.43
N ILE A 515 14.25 7.26 22.45
CA ILE A 515 13.52 8.43 22.93
C ILE A 515 13.19 8.17 24.40
N ASP A 516 14.19 8.39 25.26
CA ASP A 516 14.18 7.99 26.66
C ASP A 516 14.10 9.20 27.62
N THR A 517 12.88 9.32 28.11
CA THR A 517 12.31 10.17 29.15
C THR A 517 12.04 11.64 28.81
N ASP A 518 10.81 12.05 29.10
CA ASP A 518 10.30 13.42 29.07
C ASP A 518 10.55 14.15 27.75
N ASN A 519 10.38 13.45 26.62
CA ASN A 519 10.51 14.05 25.29
C ASN A 519 9.14 14.52 24.75
N LYS A 520 9.12 15.50 23.85
CA LYS A 520 7.87 15.99 23.23
C LYS A 520 8.03 16.50 21.80
N PHE A 521 7.10 16.20 20.90
CA PHE A 521 7.18 16.67 19.50
C PHE A 521 8.47 16.20 18.82
N ILE A 522 8.62 14.88 18.71
CA ILE A 522 9.77 14.24 18.06
C ILE A 522 9.30 13.59 16.77
N TRP A 523 10.01 13.85 15.68
CA TRP A 523 9.70 13.30 14.37
C TRP A 523 10.88 12.48 13.85
N VAL A 524 10.68 11.17 13.69
CA VAL A 524 11.68 10.23 13.20
C VAL A 524 11.20 9.71 11.85
N HIS A 525 11.83 10.14 10.75
CA HIS A 525 11.32 9.81 9.43
C HIS A 525 12.33 9.62 8.32
N HIS A 526 11.98 8.80 7.32
CA HIS A 526 12.84 8.52 6.16
C HIS A 526 14.25 8.02 6.54
N LEU A 527 14.34 7.25 7.64
CA LEU A 527 15.56 6.57 8.04
C LEU A 527 15.58 5.13 7.54
N ASP A 528 16.78 4.63 7.25
CA ASP A 528 17.03 3.21 7.01
C ASP A 528 17.67 2.61 8.28
N PHE A 529 17.01 1.65 8.91
CA PHE A 529 17.52 0.95 10.08
C PHE A 529 17.98 -0.45 9.70
N PHE A 530 19.23 -0.79 10.03
CA PHE A 530 19.81 -2.11 9.84
C PHE A 530 20.08 -2.77 11.20
N TYR A 531 20.62 -3.99 11.18
CA TYR A 531 20.99 -4.71 12.41
C TYR A 531 21.77 -3.84 13.40
N GLY A 532 21.37 -3.92 14.68
CA GLY A 532 22.15 -3.46 15.81
C GLY A 532 23.35 -4.36 16.10
N GLN A 533 24.13 -4.00 17.11
CA GLN A 533 25.14 -4.88 17.69
C GLN A 533 24.44 -6.00 18.47
N LYS A 534 25.03 -7.19 18.46
CA LYS A 534 24.48 -8.30 19.24
C LYS A 534 24.50 -7.93 20.73
N GLY A 535 23.32 -7.91 21.35
CA GLY A 535 23.17 -7.70 22.79
C GLY A 535 23.46 -8.95 23.61
N SER A 536 23.25 -8.86 24.93
CA SER A 536 23.51 -9.96 25.86
C SER A 536 22.40 -11.01 25.88
N ASP A 537 21.15 -10.61 25.60
CA ASP A 537 20.00 -11.49 25.66
C ASP A 537 19.85 -12.32 24.38
N ALA A 538 19.23 -13.51 24.51
CA ALA A 538 19.09 -14.44 23.40
C ALA A 538 18.25 -13.86 22.24
N ASP A 539 17.32 -12.96 22.53
CA ASP A 539 16.48 -12.26 21.55
C ASP A 539 17.12 -10.97 21.00
N GLN A 540 18.34 -10.62 21.43
CA GLN A 540 19.12 -9.46 20.96
C GLN A 540 20.17 -9.80 19.89
N VAL A 541 20.02 -10.94 19.24
CA VAL A 541 20.94 -11.40 18.18
C VAL A 541 21.02 -10.42 16.99
N LYS A 542 19.95 -9.64 16.75
CA LYS A 542 19.84 -8.61 15.70
C LYS A 542 19.96 -7.15 16.24
N GLY A 543 20.32 -6.95 17.51
CA GLY A 543 20.21 -5.66 18.22
C GLY A 543 19.22 -5.70 19.38
N ASP A 544 19.25 -4.70 20.27
CA ASP A 544 18.13 -4.44 21.18
C ASP A 544 17.01 -3.70 20.43
N GLY A 545 16.61 -2.49 20.85
CA GLY A 545 15.55 -1.72 20.22
C GLY A 545 16.01 -1.02 18.95
N THR A 546 15.10 -0.78 18.02
CA THR A 546 15.43 0.05 16.85
C THR A 546 14.96 1.49 17.05
N THR A 547 13.69 1.68 17.39
CA THR A 547 13.11 3.00 17.68
C THR A 547 12.29 2.90 18.95
N ASP A 548 12.93 2.98 20.10
CA ASP A 548 12.28 2.82 21.41
C ASP A 548 11.79 4.17 21.95
N ILE A 549 10.58 4.20 22.52
CA ILE A 549 9.92 5.38 23.08
C ILE A 549 9.53 5.07 24.52
N LYS A 550 10.07 5.82 25.48
CA LYS A 550 10.02 5.49 26.91
C LYS A 550 9.81 6.75 27.77
N GLY A 551 9.29 6.55 28.99
CA GLY A 551 9.41 7.51 30.09
C GLY A 551 8.62 8.81 29.88
N ASP A 552 7.31 8.71 29.67
CA ASP A 552 6.42 9.87 29.47
C ASP A 552 6.84 10.77 28.29
N SER A 553 7.33 10.14 27.22
CA SER A 553 7.52 10.85 25.95
C SER A 553 6.19 11.02 25.22
N GLN A 554 5.89 12.24 24.76
CA GLN A 554 4.58 12.65 24.26
C GLN A 554 4.65 13.18 22.82
N TYR A 555 3.58 13.02 22.05
CA TYR A 555 3.45 13.61 20.71
C TYR A 555 4.61 13.22 19.79
N ILE A 556 4.77 11.92 19.57
CA ILE A 556 5.88 11.34 18.80
C ILE A 556 5.35 10.76 17.50
N THR A 557 6.02 11.03 16.39
CA THR A 557 5.70 10.49 15.07
C THR A 557 6.89 9.71 14.53
N VAL A 558 6.68 8.42 14.26
CA VAL A 558 7.66 7.54 13.62
C VAL A 558 7.12 7.16 12.24
N ALA A 559 7.67 7.75 11.18
CA ALA A 559 7.03 7.72 9.88
C ALA A 559 7.97 7.45 8.71
N TYR A 560 7.52 6.71 7.70
CA TYR A 560 8.32 6.49 6.49
C TYR A 560 9.74 5.95 6.77
N ASN A 561 9.94 5.14 7.81
CA ASN A 561 11.23 4.49 8.05
C ASN A 561 11.25 3.09 7.45
N HIS A 562 12.42 2.64 6.99
CA HIS A 562 12.63 1.28 6.47
C HIS A 562 13.46 0.48 7.48
N TYR A 563 12.85 -0.54 8.07
CA TYR A 563 13.48 -1.46 9.01
C TYR A 563 13.91 -2.71 8.25
N PHE A 564 15.22 -2.86 8.00
CA PHE A 564 15.82 -4.01 7.35
C PHE A 564 16.10 -5.11 8.37
N ASP A 565 15.28 -6.15 8.36
CA ASP A 565 15.44 -7.37 9.15
C ASP A 565 15.72 -7.08 10.64
N SER A 566 15.04 -6.09 11.21
CA SER A 566 15.29 -5.66 12.59
C SER A 566 14.72 -6.64 13.61
N GLY A 567 15.41 -6.91 14.71
CA GLY A 567 14.96 -7.87 15.73
C GLY A 567 13.78 -7.35 16.56
N LYS A 568 14.04 -6.33 17.37
CA LYS A 568 13.03 -5.67 18.21
C LYS A 568 12.85 -4.24 17.70
N SER A 569 11.82 -4.01 16.90
CA SER A 569 11.66 -2.75 16.17
C SER A 569 11.36 -1.57 17.10
N SER A 570 10.31 -1.63 17.92
CA SER A 570 9.94 -0.52 18.78
C SER A 570 9.19 -0.95 20.03
N LEU A 571 9.82 -0.74 21.19
CA LEU A 571 9.11 -0.65 22.45
C LEU A 571 8.51 0.75 22.62
N CYS A 572 7.20 0.84 22.79
CA CYS A 572 6.48 2.08 23.03
C CYS A 572 5.85 2.05 24.42
N GLY A 573 6.52 2.65 25.39
CA GLY A 573 6.10 2.72 26.77
C GLY A 573 6.76 1.69 27.69
N MET A 574 6.85 2.10 28.95
CA MET A 574 7.29 1.33 30.11
C MET A 574 6.06 1.01 30.96
N THR A 575 6.20 0.94 32.29
CA THR A 575 5.12 0.51 33.18
C THR A 575 4.64 1.58 34.15
N SER A 576 5.31 2.74 34.18
CA SER A 576 5.09 3.79 35.17
C SER A 576 4.60 5.10 34.58
N GLU A 577 4.47 5.19 33.26
CA GLU A 577 3.90 6.36 32.60
C GLU A 577 2.50 6.64 33.11
N SER A 578 2.22 7.92 33.32
CA SER A 578 0.93 8.41 33.84
C SER A 578 0.34 9.54 33.01
N GLU A 579 1.11 10.08 32.06
CA GLU A 579 0.68 11.21 31.24
C GLU A 579 -0.09 10.76 29.99
N PRO A 580 -0.93 11.63 29.38
CA PRO A 580 -1.52 11.41 28.07
C PRO A 580 -0.44 11.38 26.97
N ASN A 581 0.10 10.19 26.75
CA ASN A 581 1.19 9.93 25.82
C ASN A 581 0.62 9.46 24.49
N TYR A 582 0.62 10.37 23.50
CA TYR A 582 0.12 10.09 22.15
C TYR A 582 1.26 9.89 21.15
N ILE A 583 1.25 8.75 20.46
CA ILE A 583 2.29 8.36 19.50
C ILE A 583 1.63 7.85 18.22
N ASP A 584 2.28 8.06 17.08
CA ASP A 584 1.88 7.40 15.84
C ASP A 584 3.03 6.78 15.06
N TYR A 585 2.68 5.69 14.36
CA TYR A 585 3.54 4.99 13.42
C TYR A 585 2.83 4.95 12.07
N HIS A 586 3.42 5.55 11.03
CA HIS A 586 2.80 5.50 9.70
C HIS A 586 3.75 5.39 8.52
N HIS A 587 3.31 4.70 7.46
CA HIS A 587 4.09 4.49 6.24
C HIS A 587 5.47 3.88 6.46
N ASN A 588 5.71 3.23 7.60
CA ASN A 588 6.95 2.51 7.83
C ASN A 588 6.93 1.19 7.04
N TRP A 589 8.10 0.76 6.59
CA TRP A 589 8.33 -0.55 6.00
C TRP A 589 9.05 -1.43 7.01
N PHE A 590 8.33 -2.39 7.58
CA PHE A 590 8.90 -3.45 8.41
C PHE A 590 9.26 -4.62 7.50
N ASP A 591 10.47 -4.57 6.95
CA ASP A 591 10.97 -5.47 5.92
C ASP A 591 11.74 -6.63 6.56
N HIS A 592 11.05 -7.73 6.78
CA HIS A 592 11.53 -8.97 7.39
C HIS A 592 11.92 -8.84 8.87
N SER A 593 11.49 -7.78 9.54
CA SER A 593 11.71 -7.58 10.98
C SER A 593 10.96 -8.59 11.85
N ASP A 594 11.50 -8.95 13.03
CA ASP A 594 10.91 -10.02 13.83
C ASP A 594 9.66 -9.57 14.60
N SER A 595 9.77 -8.48 15.39
CA SER A 595 8.80 -8.18 16.45
C SER A 595 8.73 -6.70 16.87
N ARG A 596 7.70 -6.37 17.67
CA ARG A 596 7.49 -5.07 18.31
C ARG A 596 7.23 -3.94 17.30
N HIS A 597 6.13 -4.02 16.57
CA HIS A 597 5.84 -3.08 15.48
C HIS A 597 4.59 -2.18 15.65
N PRO A 598 4.44 -1.42 16.75
CA PRO A 598 5.20 -1.41 18.00
C PRO A 598 4.70 -2.47 19.02
N ARG A 599 5.45 -2.68 20.12
CA ARG A 599 4.89 -3.25 21.37
C ARG A 599 4.59 -2.10 22.32
N VAL A 600 3.30 -1.90 22.63
CA VAL A 600 2.80 -0.75 23.38
C VAL A 600 2.45 -1.12 24.81
N ARG A 601 2.84 -0.26 25.74
CA ARG A 601 2.40 -0.21 27.14
C ARG A 601 1.86 1.18 27.45
N THR A 602 0.92 1.28 28.38
CA THR A 602 0.45 2.51 29.06
C THR A 602 0.01 3.72 28.19
N MET A 603 0.27 3.72 26.89
CA MET A 603 0.16 4.83 25.96
C MET A 603 -0.99 4.62 24.97
N SER A 604 -1.40 5.72 24.33
CA SER A 604 -2.41 5.72 23.26
C SER A 604 -1.70 5.89 21.90
N VAL A 605 -1.80 4.88 21.04
CA VAL A 605 -0.96 4.79 19.83
C VAL A 605 -1.79 4.59 18.58
N HIS A 606 -1.54 5.40 17.54
CA HIS A 606 -2.15 5.25 16.23
C HIS A 606 -1.17 4.62 15.23
N VAL A 607 -1.51 3.46 14.69
CA VAL A 607 -0.67 2.69 13.78
C VAL A 607 -1.40 2.58 12.44
N TRP A 608 -0.94 3.30 11.42
CA TRP A 608 -1.68 3.37 10.15
C TRP A 608 -0.81 3.37 8.90
N ASN A 609 -1.33 2.83 7.80
CA ASN A 609 -0.63 2.79 6.51
C ASN A 609 0.80 2.20 6.55
N ASN A 610 1.15 1.36 7.52
CA ASN A 610 2.45 0.68 7.54
C ASN A 610 2.42 -0.60 6.71
N TYR A 611 3.56 -0.94 6.11
CA TYR A 611 3.77 -2.17 5.36
C TYR A 611 4.60 -3.16 6.19
N TYR A 612 3.97 -4.26 6.59
CA TYR A 612 4.60 -5.37 7.31
C TYR A 612 4.86 -6.48 6.30
N ASP A 613 6.13 -6.80 6.09
CA ASP A 613 6.58 -7.56 4.94
C ASP A 613 7.48 -8.71 5.41
N GLY A 614 6.93 -9.91 5.61
CA GLY A 614 7.70 -11.06 6.09
C GLY A 614 8.06 -11.00 7.58
N CYS A 615 7.18 -10.46 8.43
CA CYS A 615 7.46 -10.33 9.86
C CYS A 615 7.40 -11.68 10.61
N ALA A 616 8.54 -12.12 11.14
CA ALA A 616 8.75 -13.50 11.58
C ALA A 616 8.10 -13.89 12.94
N LYS A 617 7.85 -12.94 13.86
CA LYS A 617 7.22 -13.21 15.16
C LYS A 617 5.85 -12.56 15.28
N TYR A 618 5.77 -11.24 15.42
CA TYR A 618 4.50 -10.52 15.53
C TYR A 618 4.59 -9.06 15.08
N GLY A 619 3.46 -8.50 14.65
CA GLY A 619 3.31 -7.09 14.28
C GLY A 619 3.05 -6.20 15.51
N VAL A 620 1.83 -5.69 15.61
CA VAL A 620 1.41 -4.77 16.68
C VAL A 620 1.12 -5.54 17.98
N GLY A 621 1.68 -5.11 19.10
CA GLY A 621 1.42 -5.74 20.40
C GLY A 621 0.87 -4.75 21.41
N ALA A 622 -0.24 -5.06 22.09
CA ALA A 622 -0.79 -4.24 23.17
C ALA A 622 -0.70 -4.93 24.54
N THR A 623 0.00 -4.29 25.47
CA THR A 623 0.17 -4.75 26.85
C THR A 623 -0.08 -3.62 27.86
N SER A 624 -0.12 -3.94 29.14
CA SER A 624 -0.01 -3.03 30.29
C SER A 624 -0.86 -1.77 30.17
N GLY A 625 -2.16 -1.92 29.87
CA GLY A 625 -3.10 -0.79 29.89
C GLY A 625 -3.12 0.11 28.64
N SER A 626 -2.38 -0.22 27.59
CA SER A 626 -2.33 0.57 26.35
C SER A 626 -3.65 0.57 25.55
N SER A 627 -3.84 1.61 24.73
CA SER A 627 -4.87 1.69 23.69
C SER A 627 -4.20 1.86 22.33
N VAL A 628 -4.43 0.95 21.39
CA VAL A 628 -3.82 1.02 20.06
C VAL A 628 -4.88 1.01 18.97
N PHE A 629 -4.89 2.03 18.11
CA PHE A 629 -5.71 2.04 16.90
C PHE A 629 -4.89 1.57 15.71
N VAL A 630 -5.26 0.46 15.10
CA VAL A 630 -4.57 -0.15 13.96
C VAL A 630 -5.44 0.02 12.71
N GLU A 631 -5.09 0.98 11.86
CA GLU A 631 -5.92 1.39 10.71
C GLU A 631 -5.21 1.24 9.36
N SER A 632 -5.87 0.59 8.40
CA SER A 632 -5.43 0.59 6.99
C SER A 632 -3.97 0.16 6.76
N ASN A 633 -3.44 -0.77 7.54
CA ASN A 633 -2.11 -1.34 7.35
C ASN A 633 -2.14 -2.56 6.42
N TYR A 634 -0.99 -2.91 5.86
CA TYR A 634 -0.83 -4.08 4.98
C TYR A 634 0.14 -5.08 5.57
N PHE A 635 -0.34 -6.29 5.87
CA PHE A 635 0.45 -7.38 6.46
C PHE A 635 0.66 -8.50 5.46
N ARG A 636 1.83 -8.57 4.81
CA ARG A 636 2.25 -9.70 3.97
C ARG A 636 3.09 -10.66 4.80
N ALA A 637 2.79 -11.97 4.76
CA ALA A 637 3.60 -13.02 5.39
C ALA A 637 3.96 -12.74 6.86
N THR A 638 3.08 -12.05 7.58
CA THR A 638 3.29 -11.72 8.98
C THR A 638 2.70 -12.82 9.85
N LYS A 639 3.53 -13.42 10.72
CA LYS A 639 3.13 -14.59 11.51
C LYS A 639 1.91 -14.34 12.39
N ASP A 640 1.96 -13.28 13.20
CA ASP A 640 0.90 -12.83 14.10
C ASP A 640 0.73 -11.30 13.92
N PRO A 641 -0.19 -10.81 13.06
CA PRO A 641 -0.27 -9.38 12.69
C PRO A 641 -0.48 -8.43 13.87
N MET A 642 -1.31 -8.85 14.83
CA MET A 642 -1.49 -8.12 16.07
C MET A 642 -1.83 -9.07 17.23
N LEU A 643 -1.43 -8.68 18.43
CA LEU A 643 -1.63 -9.47 19.66
C LEU A 643 -2.01 -8.56 20.83
N ILE A 644 -2.95 -9.03 21.65
CA ILE A 644 -3.18 -8.50 23.01
C ILE A 644 -2.68 -9.53 24.02
N SER A 645 -1.93 -9.06 25.03
CA SER A 645 -1.25 -9.93 25.99
C SER A 645 -2.23 -10.81 26.77
N GLN A 646 -1.90 -12.09 26.90
CA GLN A 646 -2.66 -13.11 27.63
C GLN A 646 -4.11 -13.32 27.15
N GLN A 647 -4.42 -12.97 25.91
CA GLN A 647 -5.73 -13.28 25.29
C GLN A 647 -5.59 -13.56 23.79
N GLY A 648 -6.71 -13.89 23.14
CA GLY A 648 -6.74 -14.18 21.72
C GLY A 648 -5.79 -15.32 21.37
N THR A 649 -4.92 -15.06 20.40
CA THR A 649 -3.89 -15.97 19.92
C THR A 649 -2.80 -16.20 20.97
N ASP A 650 -2.40 -15.18 21.73
CA ASP A 650 -1.36 -15.30 22.75
C ASP A 650 -1.74 -16.30 23.87
N ALA A 651 -3.02 -16.31 24.28
CA ALA A 651 -3.55 -17.23 25.29
C ALA A 651 -3.55 -18.71 24.85
N LYS A 652 -3.43 -19.02 23.56
CA LYS A 652 -3.38 -20.41 23.06
C LYS A 652 -2.05 -21.09 23.34
N GLY A 653 -1.03 -20.33 23.74
CA GLY A 653 0.33 -20.84 23.97
C GLY A 653 1.14 -20.92 22.67
N GLY A 654 2.38 -20.39 22.73
CA GLY A 654 3.27 -20.24 21.58
C GLY A 654 4.53 -19.42 21.90
N GLY A 655 4.45 -18.55 22.91
CA GLY A 655 5.58 -18.11 23.73
C GLY A 655 6.55 -17.09 23.14
N THR A 656 6.09 -16.12 22.32
CA THR A 656 6.97 -15.06 21.79
C THR A 656 6.55 -13.63 22.09
N PHE A 657 5.40 -13.40 22.74
CA PHE A 657 4.90 -12.05 22.99
C PHE A 657 5.19 -11.52 24.41
N SER A 658 4.25 -11.68 25.35
CA SER A 658 4.40 -11.12 26.70
C SER A 658 3.62 -11.90 27.76
N GLY A 659 4.11 -11.85 29.00
CA GLY A 659 3.41 -12.31 30.19
C GLY A 659 2.75 -11.17 30.98
N GLU A 660 2.67 -9.97 30.39
CA GLU A 660 2.09 -8.78 31.01
C GLU A 660 0.55 -8.79 30.92
N THR A 661 -0.11 -7.90 31.66
CA THR A 661 -1.55 -7.67 31.48
C THR A 661 -1.85 -7.13 30.09
N GLY A 662 -3.08 -7.32 29.60
CA GLY A 662 -3.50 -6.87 28.27
C GLY A 662 -3.65 -5.35 28.19
N GLY A 663 -3.26 -4.79 27.05
CA GLY A 663 -3.80 -3.52 26.56
C GLY A 663 -5.09 -3.77 25.76
N MET A 664 -5.44 -2.87 24.85
CA MET A 664 -6.55 -3.03 23.92
C MET A 664 -6.18 -2.55 22.52
N ILE A 665 -6.60 -3.31 21.51
CA ILE A 665 -6.43 -2.97 20.10
C ILE A 665 -7.81 -2.76 19.46
N LYS A 666 -8.00 -1.60 18.83
CA LYS A 666 -9.08 -1.35 17.87
C LYS A 666 -8.53 -1.51 16.46
N SER A 667 -9.20 -2.26 15.60
CA SER A 667 -8.78 -2.55 14.22
C SER A 667 -9.80 -2.04 13.21
N TYR A 668 -9.32 -1.44 12.11
CA TYR A 668 -10.17 -1.03 10.99
C TYR A 668 -9.41 -1.06 9.64
N GLY A 669 -9.99 -1.71 8.63
CA GLY A 669 -9.56 -1.54 7.23
C GLY A 669 -8.19 -2.14 6.87
N ASN A 670 -7.63 -3.00 7.72
CA ASN A 670 -6.34 -3.67 7.48
C ASN A 670 -6.44 -4.79 6.42
N VAL A 671 -5.32 -5.11 5.77
CA VAL A 671 -5.20 -6.22 4.82
C VAL A 671 -4.21 -7.25 5.33
N TYR A 672 -4.61 -8.52 5.29
CA TYR A 672 -3.79 -9.68 5.65
C TYR A 672 -3.51 -10.52 4.40
N ALA A 673 -2.32 -10.36 3.85
CA ALA A 673 -1.81 -10.90 2.60
C ALA A 673 -0.85 -12.07 2.83
N ASP A 674 -0.77 -12.97 1.84
CA ASP A 674 0.17 -14.10 1.78
C ASP A 674 0.44 -14.73 3.13
N LYS A 675 -0.46 -15.63 3.57
CA LYS A 675 -0.54 -16.23 4.91
C LYS A 675 0.77 -16.81 5.48
N GLY A 676 1.83 -16.88 4.67
CA GLY A 676 3.12 -17.43 5.02
C GLY A 676 2.96 -18.89 5.46
N LEU A 677 3.74 -19.28 6.47
CA LEU A 677 3.67 -20.60 7.09
C LEU A 677 2.88 -20.60 8.41
N SER A 678 2.31 -19.47 8.81
CA SER A 678 1.62 -19.33 10.11
C SER A 678 0.17 -19.83 10.05
N SER A 679 -0.24 -20.59 11.08
CA SER A 679 -1.66 -20.92 11.29
C SER A 679 -2.48 -19.74 11.84
N ASN A 680 -1.82 -18.68 12.31
CA ASN A 680 -2.42 -17.54 13.03
C ASN A 680 -2.32 -16.21 12.27
N PHE A 681 -2.14 -16.27 10.95
CA PHE A 681 -1.89 -15.11 10.08
C PHE A 681 -3.07 -14.09 10.02
N THR A 682 -4.24 -14.41 10.56
CA THR A 682 -5.37 -13.47 10.75
C THR A 682 -5.68 -13.33 12.24
N PRO A 683 -5.83 -12.09 12.76
CA PRO A 683 -6.19 -11.87 14.16
C PRO A 683 -7.55 -12.48 14.50
N ILE A 684 -7.68 -13.03 15.69
CA ILE A 684 -8.98 -13.43 16.24
C ILE A 684 -9.75 -12.16 16.60
N THR A 685 -10.90 -11.94 15.99
CA THR A 685 -11.75 -10.79 16.30
C THR A 685 -12.75 -11.09 17.41
N GLN A 686 -13.35 -10.05 17.98
CA GLN A 686 -14.47 -10.17 18.91
C GLN A 686 -15.68 -10.90 18.32
N HIS A 687 -15.82 -10.92 16.99
CA HIS A 687 -16.87 -11.66 16.28
C HIS A 687 -16.66 -13.18 16.32
N GLU A 688 -15.40 -13.61 16.37
CA GLU A 688 -15.03 -15.03 16.51
C GLU A 688 -15.03 -15.46 17.97
N SER A 689 -14.61 -14.57 18.88
CA SER A 689 -14.55 -14.84 20.31
C SER A 689 -14.79 -13.56 21.10
N ALA A 690 -15.97 -13.43 21.71
CA ALA A 690 -16.33 -12.25 22.49
C ALA A 690 -15.53 -12.10 23.81
N ALA A 691 -14.89 -13.18 24.28
CA ALA A 691 -14.18 -13.21 25.56
C ALA A 691 -12.66 -13.15 25.43
N SER A 692 -12.10 -13.56 24.30
CA SER A 692 -10.65 -13.69 24.11
C SER A 692 -10.31 -13.50 22.63
N PHE A 693 -9.81 -12.31 22.28
CA PHE A 693 -9.56 -11.86 20.91
C PHE A 693 -8.25 -11.06 20.83
N ASP A 694 -7.68 -10.98 19.63
CA ASP A 694 -6.46 -10.21 19.33
C ASP A 694 -6.76 -8.74 19.04
N CYS A 695 -7.97 -8.43 18.56
CA CYS A 695 -8.43 -7.06 18.35
C CYS A 695 -9.96 -6.94 18.37
N TYR A 696 -10.43 -5.72 18.61
CA TYR A 696 -11.82 -5.32 18.39
C TYR A 696 -11.94 -4.67 17.01
N GLU A 697 -12.47 -5.41 16.03
CA GLU A 697 -12.61 -4.97 14.63
C GLU A 697 -13.91 -4.17 14.47
N VAL A 698 -13.82 -2.93 14.01
CA VAL A 698 -14.99 -2.06 13.81
C VAL A 698 -15.43 -2.01 12.35
N ALA A 699 -16.71 -1.73 12.11
CA ALA A 699 -17.26 -1.65 10.75
C ALA A 699 -16.98 -0.30 10.07
N SER A 700 -16.69 0.73 10.87
CA SER A 700 -16.32 2.06 10.39
C SER A 700 -15.25 2.67 11.30
N ARG A 701 -14.39 3.53 10.75
CA ARG A 701 -13.32 4.21 11.49
C ARG A 701 -13.82 4.84 12.79
N ASP A 702 -14.93 5.57 12.74
CA ASP A 702 -15.40 6.41 13.85
C ASP A 702 -16.25 5.65 14.88
N GLU A 703 -16.46 4.35 14.69
CA GLU A 703 -17.15 3.50 15.66
C GLU A 703 -16.30 3.38 16.95
N GLN A 704 -16.92 3.63 18.10
CA GLN A 704 -16.25 3.52 19.40
C GLN A 704 -16.29 2.08 19.93
N VAL A 705 -15.20 1.66 20.56
CA VAL A 705 -15.19 0.42 21.35
C VAL A 705 -16.02 0.65 22.63
N PRO A 706 -17.05 -0.17 22.90
CA PRO A 706 -17.86 0.00 24.10
C PRO A 706 -17.01 -0.18 25.36
N GLY A 707 -17.16 0.69 26.37
CA GLY A 707 -16.40 0.61 27.62
C GLY A 707 -16.67 -0.66 28.47
N SER A 708 -17.70 -1.45 28.11
CA SER A 708 -17.95 -2.78 28.67
C SER A 708 -16.99 -3.85 28.13
N VAL A 709 -16.38 -3.61 26.97
CA VAL A 709 -15.38 -4.49 26.37
C VAL A 709 -14.03 -4.22 27.04
N LYS A 710 -13.42 -5.28 27.56
CA LYS A 710 -12.18 -5.20 28.32
C LYS A 710 -11.23 -6.31 27.94
N ALA A 711 -9.94 -6.05 28.09
CA ALA A 711 -8.90 -7.07 28.03
C ALA A 711 -9.17 -8.15 29.08
N LEU A 712 -9.04 -9.41 28.69
CA LEU A 712 -9.28 -10.59 29.52
C LEU A 712 -8.44 -10.57 30.80
N VAL A 713 -7.16 -10.22 30.67
CA VAL A 713 -6.24 -10.08 31.80
C VAL A 713 -5.90 -8.61 32.00
N GLY A 714 -6.06 -8.12 33.24
CA GLY A 714 -5.87 -6.71 33.60
C GLY A 714 -7.11 -5.84 33.48
N GLY A 715 -8.11 -6.23 32.66
CA GLY A 715 -9.39 -5.52 32.59
C GLY A 715 -9.32 -4.15 31.94
N THR A 716 -8.29 -3.90 31.11
CA THR A 716 -8.08 -2.64 30.38
C THR A 716 -9.23 -2.38 29.42
N ALA A 717 -9.80 -1.18 29.43
CA ALA A 717 -10.74 -0.71 28.42
C ALA A 717 -10.02 0.17 27.40
N TYR A 718 -10.50 0.18 26.16
CA TYR A 718 -10.00 1.07 25.12
C TYR A 718 -10.50 2.51 25.37
N ASP A 719 -9.60 3.50 25.32
CA ASP A 719 -9.91 4.89 25.70
C ASP A 719 -10.63 5.71 24.60
N ASN A 720 -10.74 5.17 23.38
CA ASN A 720 -11.35 5.83 22.21
C ASN A 720 -10.70 7.18 21.82
N PHE A 721 -9.40 7.38 22.09
CA PHE A 721 -8.68 8.60 21.73
C PHE A 721 -8.81 8.97 20.24
N ASP A 722 -8.85 7.97 19.37
CA ASP A 722 -8.87 8.09 17.90
C ASP A 722 -10.18 8.66 17.32
N THR A 723 -11.24 8.66 18.12
CA THR A 723 -12.55 9.26 17.78
C THR A 723 -12.72 10.67 18.35
N ASN A 724 -11.78 11.12 19.18
CA ASN A 724 -11.79 12.47 19.73
C ASN A 724 -11.03 13.42 18.82
N SER A 725 -11.75 14.29 18.11
CA SER A 725 -11.17 15.24 17.17
C SER A 725 -10.21 16.27 17.80
N THR A 726 -10.27 16.49 19.12
CA THR A 726 -9.30 17.38 19.80
C THR A 726 -8.00 16.69 20.15
N LEU A 727 -7.98 15.35 20.10
CA LEU A 727 -6.78 14.55 20.33
C LEU A 727 -6.17 14.08 19.03
N MET A 728 -6.88 14.11 17.90
CA MET A 728 -6.37 13.59 16.63
C MET A 728 -5.87 14.70 15.70
N TYR A 729 -4.69 14.46 15.12
CA TYR A 729 -4.16 15.26 14.02
C TYR A 729 -4.95 15.05 12.73
N THR A 730 -4.79 15.97 11.77
CA THR A 730 -5.37 15.82 10.44
C THR A 730 -4.52 14.86 9.62
N TYR A 731 -5.15 13.85 9.01
CA TYR A 731 -4.51 12.90 8.11
C TYR A 731 -5.53 12.32 7.14
N LYS A 732 -5.04 11.60 6.13
CA LYS A 732 -5.87 10.86 5.19
C LYS A 732 -5.25 9.48 4.94
N PRO A 733 -5.78 8.40 5.52
CA PRO A 733 -5.26 7.07 5.26
C PRO A 733 -5.50 6.69 3.81
N ALA A 734 -4.51 6.04 3.21
CA ALA A 734 -4.71 5.34 1.95
C ALA A 734 -5.51 4.07 2.23
N ALA A 735 -6.13 3.50 1.20
CA ALA A 735 -6.63 2.13 1.35
C ALA A 735 -5.42 1.22 1.60
N ALA A 736 -5.54 0.27 2.55
CA ALA A 736 -4.47 -0.65 2.89
C ALA A 736 -3.82 -1.31 1.65
N THR A 737 -4.60 -1.61 0.61
CA THR A 737 -4.09 -2.20 -0.63
C THR A 737 -3.14 -1.32 -1.44
N GLN A 738 -3.11 0.00 -1.20
CA GLN A 738 -2.15 0.92 -1.82
C GLN A 738 -0.85 1.05 -1.02
N VAL A 739 -0.88 0.68 0.26
CA VAL A 739 0.22 0.93 1.21
C VAL A 739 1.55 0.39 0.71
N PRO A 740 1.66 -0.85 0.19
CA PRO A 740 2.95 -1.32 -0.32
C PRO A 740 3.55 -0.43 -1.42
N ALA A 741 2.73 0.11 -2.32
CA ALA A 741 3.18 0.97 -3.42
C ALA A 741 3.59 2.37 -2.94
N GLU A 742 2.86 2.92 -1.97
CA GLU A 742 3.18 4.20 -1.36
C GLU A 742 4.46 4.11 -0.53
N VAL A 743 4.57 3.06 0.31
CA VAL A 743 5.72 2.82 1.19
C VAL A 743 6.99 2.48 0.40
N THR A 744 6.90 1.65 -0.64
CA THR A 744 8.08 1.31 -1.46
C THR A 744 8.35 2.31 -2.60
N GLY A 745 7.49 3.31 -2.80
CA GLY A 745 7.59 4.33 -3.85
C GLY A 745 8.71 5.36 -3.64
N TRP A 746 8.97 6.20 -4.65
CA TRP A 746 10.08 7.19 -4.67
C TRP A 746 10.18 8.08 -3.42
N THR A 747 9.05 8.48 -2.85
CA THR A 747 8.95 9.31 -1.63
C THR A 747 8.44 8.52 -0.43
N GLY A 748 8.37 7.19 -0.54
CA GLY A 748 7.98 6.31 0.55
C GLY A 748 9.15 6.03 1.51
N ALA A 749 8.99 5.04 2.36
CA ALA A 749 9.90 4.69 3.43
C ALA A 749 11.39 4.60 3.06
N GLY A 750 12.23 5.07 3.97
CA GLY A 750 13.68 5.05 3.86
C GLY A 750 14.27 6.31 3.23
N ARG A 751 15.59 6.29 3.02
CA ARG A 751 16.34 7.45 2.51
C ARG A 751 15.97 7.81 1.07
N LEU A 752 16.37 9.02 0.65
CA LEU A 752 16.37 9.47 -0.74
C LEU A 752 16.88 8.36 -1.66
N GLY A 753 16.14 8.08 -2.74
CA GLY A 753 16.55 7.06 -3.71
C GLY A 753 16.56 5.63 -3.17
N LYS A 754 15.89 5.39 -2.02
CA LYS A 754 15.90 4.14 -1.26
C LYS A 754 17.29 3.77 -0.77
N GLY A 755 18.10 4.77 -0.45
CA GLY A 755 19.50 4.61 -0.05
C GLY A 755 20.42 4.03 -1.14
N ASP A 756 21.71 4.08 -0.89
CA ASP A 756 22.74 3.48 -1.74
C ASP A 756 23.02 2.00 -1.45
N PHE A 757 22.66 1.53 -0.25
CA PHE A 757 22.66 0.12 0.14
C PHE A 757 21.40 -0.57 -0.37
N LYS A 758 21.55 -1.63 -1.19
CA LYS A 758 20.44 -2.38 -1.76
C LYS A 758 20.48 -3.83 -1.28
N TRP A 759 19.33 -4.29 -0.79
CA TRP A 759 19.12 -5.68 -0.38
C TRP A 759 17.76 -6.16 -0.86
N THR A 760 17.64 -7.45 -1.13
CA THR A 760 16.39 -8.08 -1.53
C THR A 760 16.24 -9.38 -0.75
N PHE A 761 15.20 -9.44 0.06
CA PHE A 761 14.82 -10.66 0.76
C PHE A 761 14.07 -11.61 -0.16
N SER A 762 14.09 -12.89 0.22
CA SER A 762 13.43 -13.97 -0.49
C SER A 762 12.29 -14.53 0.36
N ALA A 763 11.38 -15.30 -0.23
CA ALA A 763 10.30 -15.95 0.52
C ALA A 763 10.79 -16.90 1.64
N SER A 764 12.04 -17.37 1.59
CA SER A 764 12.63 -18.15 2.70
C SER A 764 12.99 -17.29 3.91
N ASP A 765 13.14 -15.97 3.74
CA ASP A 765 13.42 -15.04 4.83
C ASP A 765 12.15 -14.69 5.62
N ASP A 766 10.95 -14.77 5.02
CA ASP A 766 9.64 -14.38 5.59
C ASP A 766 9.36 -14.91 7.02
N SER A 767 9.91 -16.08 7.38
CA SER A 767 9.71 -16.70 8.69
C SER A 767 10.99 -16.80 9.53
N SER A 768 12.11 -16.30 9.00
CA SER A 768 13.41 -16.35 9.66
C SER A 768 13.58 -15.18 10.63
N TYR A 769 13.76 -15.50 11.90
CA TYR A 769 14.26 -14.56 12.91
C TYR A 769 15.73 -14.82 13.28
N THR A 770 16.44 -15.55 12.42
CA THR A 770 17.89 -15.75 12.53
C THR A 770 18.63 -14.66 11.74
N ILE A 771 19.90 -14.41 12.08
CA ILE A 771 20.73 -13.49 11.29
C ILE A 771 20.92 -14.04 9.89
N ASN A 772 20.56 -13.23 8.88
CA ASN A 772 20.98 -13.47 7.52
C ASN A 772 22.48 -13.12 7.41
N ALA A 773 23.32 -14.15 7.35
CA ALA A 773 24.78 -13.99 7.39
C ALA A 773 25.33 -13.15 6.21
N ALA A 774 24.68 -13.23 5.04
CA ALA A 774 25.07 -12.47 3.86
C ALA A 774 24.71 -10.98 4.02
N LEU A 775 23.52 -10.67 4.53
CA LEU A 775 23.12 -9.30 4.86
C LEU A 775 24.06 -8.71 5.92
N SER A 776 24.32 -9.45 7.01
CA SER A 776 25.24 -9.03 8.06
C SER A 776 26.62 -8.70 7.50
N THR A 777 27.17 -9.57 6.64
CA THR A 777 28.48 -9.35 6.01
C THR A 777 28.47 -8.11 5.11
N ALA A 778 27.38 -7.88 4.37
CA ALA A 778 27.23 -6.70 3.53
C ALA A 778 27.17 -5.40 4.36
N ILE A 779 26.46 -5.40 5.49
CA ILE A 779 26.43 -4.27 6.44
C ILE A 779 27.82 -3.97 7.00
N ASP A 780 28.56 -5.01 7.43
CA ASP A 780 29.91 -4.84 7.98
C ASP A 780 30.91 -4.38 6.92
N SER A 781 30.71 -4.80 5.66
CA SER A 781 31.56 -4.43 4.52
C SER A 781 31.17 -3.10 3.87
N TYR A 782 30.07 -2.47 4.31
CA TYR A 782 29.62 -1.20 3.73
C TYR A 782 30.72 -0.13 3.86
N GLN A 783 30.92 0.62 2.79
CA GLN A 783 31.84 1.75 2.73
C GLN A 783 31.17 2.84 1.89
N SER A 784 31.30 4.10 2.33
CA SER A 784 30.87 5.21 1.48
C SER A 784 31.75 5.25 0.23
N LYS A 785 31.13 5.43 -0.93
CA LYS A 785 31.83 5.65 -2.21
C LYS A 785 32.31 7.10 -2.37
N MET A 786 31.92 7.98 -1.45
CA MET A 786 32.35 9.38 -1.47
C MET A 786 33.85 9.45 -1.22
N VAL A 787 34.56 10.16 -2.10
CA VAL A 787 36.02 10.37 -1.98
C VAL A 787 36.37 11.73 -1.39
N GLY A 788 35.43 12.69 -1.40
CA GLY A 788 35.62 14.00 -0.78
C GLY A 788 34.53 15.02 -1.14
N ILE A 789 34.70 16.22 -0.61
CA ILE A 789 33.88 17.40 -0.94
C ILE A 789 34.55 18.18 -2.06
N SER A 790 33.76 18.69 -3.00
CA SER A 790 34.18 19.68 -3.99
C SER A 790 34.21 21.08 -3.36
N ALA A 791 35.13 21.28 -2.41
CA ALA A 791 35.34 22.54 -1.70
C ALA A 791 36.61 23.27 -2.18
N GLU A 792 36.64 24.58 -1.95
CA GLU A 792 37.74 25.51 -2.30
C GLU A 792 39.01 25.29 -1.48
#